data_AF-A0A7C4UGG0-F1
#
_entry.id   AF-A0A7C4UGG0-F1
#
_cell.length_a   1.000
_cell.length_b   1.000
_cell.length_c   1.000
_cell.angle_alpha   90.00
_cell.angle_beta   90.00
_cell.angle_gamma   90.00
#
_symmetry.space_group_name_H-M   'P 1'
#
loop_
_entity.id
_entity.type
_entity.pdbx_description
1 polymer ?
#
loop_
_entity_poly.entity_id
_entity_poly.type
_entity_poly.pdbx_seq_one_letter_code
_entity_poly.pdbx_strand_id
1 'polypeptide(L)'
;MCLFPAWSAMMSTTILPTPTPSTTTVEAPPGDMVELRRLLEAERLRRRDLELRNVILESFVRSSASSGLEKLFAPLRWLRHVVSPRGAGTEHLIPWQELEEVEDVPPGPGAMWQATGTDPQFVLPMVLPAGWVRIELHLSGQSRGRTELYIDTGDGFHAGECLERFCWSELLRDELFVRLPRPVRAIRLDPVDCEGTFRVEKFTVKPVPGPQALGQAFVRKFRLLSAYRCLGRTLGRGFGMLLRGRFSDVFNKIFKGLPDSRRMDADGDASRAAYAAWRRQRELTDADRARLRDEARAMVNPPLISILMPVYNTPEIYLKRAIESVLRQTYPYWELCIADDASRAKHVEKMLAKYAAADSRIKLVRRAKNGGISAASNSALEIARGEFIALLDHDDEIAEHALSSVARAIVAHPQADMFYSDEDKLEMDDRHGDPFFKPDWAPDYFLTCMYTCHLGVYRTSMARQLGAFRSEFDTAQDYDLALRIIAQIQNEERAKNGSGSGESQRIRHIPDVLYHWRKLPGSTATDHTAKPKAALTAIRAAQSYLERVHRPGVIEQGPSPGLQRVRYQILGEPKVSIVIPSAGRSTTIRGQATTFIGHCVRSIREKSTWKNYEILVVDNNDMSPGLQKELDDLGVVRVSFTAPFNLSAKMNLGAIKADGDFLLLLNDDIEVISPDWIERMLEHAQWP
;
A
#
# COMPACT_ATOMS: atom_id res chain seq x y z
N MET A 1 31.41 -59.07 26.93
CA MET A 1 30.61 -60.17 27.48
C MET A 1 29.27 -59.62 27.94
N CYS A 2 28.20 -60.20 27.42
CA CYS A 2 26.86 -60.34 28.01
C CYS A 2 26.07 -59.07 28.42
N LEU A 3 25.15 -58.68 27.52
CA LEU A 3 23.68 -58.63 27.70
C LEU A 3 23.10 -58.48 29.13
N PHE A 4 22.23 -57.47 29.26
CA PHE A 4 20.98 -57.35 30.06
C PHE A 4 20.53 -58.58 30.86
N PRO A 5 19.93 -58.39 32.06
CA PRO A 5 18.46 -58.40 32.08
C PRO A 5 17.75 -57.55 33.16
N ALA A 6 16.47 -57.32 32.84
CA ALA A 6 15.30 -57.35 33.70
C ALA A 6 15.00 -56.16 34.64
N TRP A 7 14.15 -55.30 34.10
CA TRP A 7 13.00 -54.71 34.79
C TRP A 7 12.23 -55.70 35.68
N SER A 8 11.64 -55.14 36.74
CA SER A 8 10.46 -55.60 37.49
C SER A 8 10.68 -56.56 38.66
N ALA A 9 10.90 -55.96 39.85
CA ALA A 9 10.38 -56.51 41.10
C ALA A 9 9.89 -55.36 42.01
N MET A 10 8.57 -55.17 42.01
CA MET A 10 7.69 -54.94 43.17
C MET A 10 8.15 -53.91 44.22
N MET A 11 7.55 -52.72 44.26
CA MET A 11 6.34 -52.42 45.05
C MET A 11 6.46 -52.77 46.55
N SER A 12 6.09 -51.77 47.37
CA SER A 12 6.04 -51.71 48.85
C SER A 12 7.36 -51.17 49.45
N THR A 13 7.41 -50.15 50.30
CA THR A 13 6.41 -49.62 51.24
C THR A 13 6.89 -48.27 51.79
N THR A 14 5.94 -47.53 52.38
CA THR A 14 6.10 -46.59 53.52
C THR A 14 6.21 -45.10 53.22
N ILE A 15 5.08 -44.43 53.39
CA ILE A 15 4.92 -42.99 53.63
C ILE A 15 5.29 -42.71 55.09
N LEU A 16 6.22 -41.78 55.35
CA LEU A 16 6.37 -41.01 56.61
C LEU A 16 6.99 -39.63 56.28
N PRO A 17 6.82 -38.60 57.15
CA PRO A 17 6.22 -37.31 56.75
C PRO A 17 7.23 -36.23 56.38
N THR A 18 6.72 -35.21 55.67
CA THR A 18 7.39 -33.95 55.31
C THR A 18 7.76 -33.12 56.54
N PRO A 19 9.02 -32.66 56.68
CA PRO A 19 9.35 -31.55 57.57
C PRO A 19 9.04 -30.22 56.86
N THR A 20 8.42 -29.31 57.61
CA THR A 20 8.13 -27.93 57.23
C THR A 20 9.43 -27.15 56.93
N PRO A 21 9.49 -26.34 55.84
CA PRO A 21 10.69 -25.57 55.54
C PRO A 21 10.78 -24.35 56.46
N SER A 22 11.86 -24.29 57.23
CA SER A 22 12.31 -23.06 57.89
C SER A 22 12.91 -22.14 56.84
N THR A 23 12.41 -20.91 56.80
CA THR A 23 12.88 -19.83 55.94
C THR A 23 14.22 -19.31 56.46
N THR A 24 15.28 -19.59 55.71
CA THR A 24 16.52 -18.80 55.78
C THR A 24 17.11 -18.75 54.38
N THR A 25 16.60 -17.83 53.56
CA THR A 25 17.16 -17.47 52.26
C THR A 25 18.44 -16.68 52.49
N VAL A 26 19.57 -17.31 52.22
CA VAL A 26 20.83 -16.60 51.97
C VAL A 26 20.67 -15.93 50.61
N GLU A 27 20.54 -14.60 50.60
CA GLU A 27 20.49 -13.79 49.37
C GLU A 27 21.88 -13.76 48.72
N ALA A 28 21.99 -14.34 47.52
CA ALA A 28 23.12 -14.12 46.63
C ALA A 28 23.01 -12.74 45.96
N PRO A 29 24.11 -12.02 45.72
CA PRO A 29 24.07 -10.66 45.19
C PRO A 29 23.48 -10.59 43.76
N PRO A 30 22.78 -9.49 43.40
CA PRO A 30 21.95 -9.39 42.19
C PRO A 30 22.71 -9.50 40.85
N GLY A 31 24.04 -9.41 40.85
CA GLY A 31 24.86 -9.62 39.65
C GLY A 31 24.91 -11.08 39.19
N ASP A 32 24.86 -12.03 40.13
CA ASP A 32 25.00 -13.46 39.82
C ASP A 32 23.73 -14.02 39.16
N MET A 33 22.54 -13.51 39.48
CA MET A 33 21.28 -14.01 38.91
C MET A 33 21.07 -13.63 37.44
N VAL A 34 21.63 -12.50 37.00
CA VAL A 34 21.62 -12.09 35.59
C VAL A 34 22.60 -12.92 34.78
N GLU A 35 23.81 -13.14 35.31
CA GLU A 35 24.82 -14.02 34.70
C GLU A 35 24.31 -15.47 34.63
N LEU A 36 23.66 -15.96 35.69
CA LEU A 36 23.07 -17.30 35.76
C LEU A 36 21.92 -17.47 34.75
N ARG A 37 21.04 -16.46 34.59
CA ARG A 37 19.98 -16.46 33.56
C ARG A 37 20.57 -16.47 32.16
N ARG A 38 21.60 -15.67 31.91
CA ARG A 38 22.29 -15.60 30.62
C ARG A 38 23.01 -16.91 30.28
N LEU A 39 23.61 -17.56 31.27
CA LEU A 39 24.22 -18.89 31.13
C LEU A 39 23.17 -19.99 30.93
N LEU A 40 22.03 -19.92 31.63
CA LEU A 40 20.88 -20.82 31.43
C LEU A 40 20.28 -20.67 30.03
N GLU A 41 20.12 -19.45 29.53
CA GLU A 41 19.68 -19.19 28.15
C GLU A 41 20.70 -19.68 27.13
N ALA A 42 21.99 -19.41 27.33
CA ALA A 42 23.05 -19.89 26.45
C ALA A 42 23.11 -21.43 26.40
N GLU A 43 22.93 -22.11 27.54
CA GLU A 43 22.92 -23.56 27.60
C GLU A 43 21.62 -24.16 27.06
N ARG A 44 20.47 -23.48 27.22
CA ARG A 44 19.21 -23.82 26.54
C ARG A 44 19.32 -23.69 25.02
N LEU A 45 19.95 -22.62 24.53
CA LEU A 45 20.25 -22.41 23.11
C LEU A 45 21.20 -23.50 22.58
N ARG A 46 22.22 -23.87 23.35
CA ARG A 46 23.13 -24.99 23.01
C ARG A 46 22.41 -26.32 22.93
N ARG A 47 21.55 -26.63 23.91
CA ARG A 47 20.69 -27.84 23.90
C ARG A 47 19.75 -27.84 22.70
N ARG A 48 19.13 -26.71 22.38
CA ARG A 48 18.25 -26.55 21.22
C ARG A 48 19.00 -26.71 19.88
N ASP A 49 20.21 -26.17 19.76
CA ASP A 49 21.06 -26.38 18.57
C ASP A 49 21.50 -27.85 18.46
N LEU A 50 21.79 -28.51 19.58
CA LEU A 50 22.08 -29.96 19.64
C LEU A 50 20.86 -30.82 19.28
N GLU A 51 19.66 -30.48 19.75
CA GLU A 51 18.40 -31.14 19.39
C GLU A 51 18.07 -30.92 17.92
N LEU A 52 18.22 -29.69 17.41
CA LEU A 52 18.04 -29.37 15.99
C LEU A 52 19.03 -30.15 15.13
N ARG A 53 20.31 -30.19 15.51
CA ARG A 53 21.32 -31.00 14.82
C ARG A 53 21.00 -32.48 14.90
N ASN A 54 20.51 -33.00 16.03
CA ASN A 54 20.12 -34.40 16.17
C ASN A 54 18.88 -34.74 15.33
N VAL A 55 17.88 -33.86 15.27
CA VAL A 55 16.68 -34.04 14.40
C VAL A 55 17.07 -33.93 12.92
N ILE A 56 17.95 -32.99 12.56
CA ILE A 56 18.52 -32.87 11.22
C ILE A 56 19.38 -34.08 10.89
N LEU A 57 20.17 -34.62 11.83
CA LEU A 57 20.96 -35.84 11.65
C LEU A 57 20.09 -37.09 11.56
N GLU A 58 19.03 -37.24 12.36
CA GLU A 58 18.09 -38.36 12.26
C GLU A 58 17.28 -38.31 10.97
N SER A 59 16.84 -37.12 10.55
CA SER A 59 16.16 -36.87 9.29
C SER A 59 17.12 -37.06 8.10
N PHE A 60 18.36 -36.61 8.22
CA PHE A 60 19.44 -36.84 7.26
C PHE A 60 19.80 -38.31 7.18
N VAL A 61 19.92 -39.06 8.29
CA VAL A 61 20.19 -40.50 8.30
C VAL A 61 19.01 -41.28 7.70
N ARG A 62 17.76 -40.88 7.95
CA ARG A 62 16.57 -41.45 7.29
C ARG A 62 16.49 -41.09 5.80
N SER A 63 17.00 -39.92 5.41
CA SER A 63 17.16 -39.47 4.02
C SER A 63 18.40 -40.07 3.33
N SER A 64 19.45 -40.43 4.08
CA SER A 64 20.76 -40.87 3.59
C SER A 64 20.80 -42.35 3.21
N ALA A 65 19.70 -43.07 3.47
CA ALA A 65 19.39 -44.30 2.75
C ALA A 65 19.17 -44.07 1.23
N SER A 66 19.42 -42.86 0.72
CA SER A 66 19.36 -42.50 -0.70
C SER A 66 20.59 -41.72 -1.20
N SER A 67 21.81 -42.20 -0.91
CA SER A 67 22.98 -41.79 -1.70
C SER A 67 24.02 -42.90 -1.89
N GLY A 68 24.53 -43.04 -3.12
CA GLY A 68 25.76 -43.79 -3.45
C GLY A 68 25.63 -45.21 -4.01
N LEU A 69 24.53 -45.93 -3.80
CA LEU A 69 24.28 -47.28 -4.36
C LEU A 69 23.20 -47.29 -5.45
N GLU A 70 22.94 -46.15 -6.09
CA GLU A 70 21.86 -45.94 -7.07
C GLU A 70 21.99 -46.72 -8.39
N LYS A 71 23.11 -47.40 -8.64
CA LYS A 71 23.25 -48.22 -9.86
C LYS A 71 22.88 -49.70 -9.68
N LEU A 72 22.70 -50.18 -8.44
CA LEU A 72 22.49 -51.62 -8.17
C LEU A 72 21.02 -52.04 -7.99
N PHE A 73 20.08 -51.10 -7.77
CA PHE A 73 18.68 -51.43 -7.45
C PHE A 73 17.63 -50.84 -8.41
N ALA A 74 17.96 -50.74 -9.70
CA ALA A 74 17.03 -50.37 -10.77
C ALA A 74 15.69 -51.16 -10.83
N PRO A 75 15.57 -52.43 -10.38
CA PRO A 75 14.29 -53.16 -10.43
C PRO A 75 13.26 -52.74 -9.38
N LEU A 76 13.64 -51.96 -8.35
CA LEU A 76 12.78 -51.65 -7.20
C LEU A 76 12.12 -50.26 -7.28
N ARG A 77 11.89 -49.73 -8.49
CA ARG A 77 11.22 -48.43 -8.71
C ARG A 77 9.82 -48.33 -8.07
N TRP A 78 9.15 -49.45 -7.82
CA TRP A 78 7.85 -49.48 -7.13
C TRP A 78 7.95 -49.07 -5.64
N LEU A 79 9.09 -49.26 -4.97
CA LEU A 79 9.28 -48.83 -3.57
C LEU A 79 9.28 -47.30 -3.37
N ARG A 80 9.33 -46.52 -4.47
CA ARG A 80 9.20 -45.05 -4.45
C ARG A 80 7.87 -44.57 -3.86
N HIS A 81 6.83 -45.42 -3.84
CA HIS A 81 5.54 -45.12 -3.20
C HIS A 81 5.54 -45.31 -1.67
N VAL A 82 6.61 -45.88 -1.10
CA VAL A 82 6.70 -46.21 0.34
C VAL A 82 7.55 -45.19 1.12
N VAL A 83 8.28 -44.29 0.44
CA VAL A 83 9.12 -43.24 1.08
C VAL A 83 8.85 -41.86 0.47
N SER A 84 7.60 -41.43 0.44
CA SER A 84 7.27 -40.01 0.19
C SER A 84 7.42 -39.21 1.49
N PRO A 85 7.96 -37.98 1.47
CA PRO A 85 7.98 -37.13 2.66
C PRO A 85 6.53 -36.94 3.13
N ARG A 86 6.19 -37.53 4.27
CA ARG A 86 4.89 -37.28 4.91
C ARG A 86 4.89 -35.81 5.31
N GLY A 87 3.83 -35.08 4.94
CA GLY A 87 3.69 -33.69 5.36
C GLY A 87 3.70 -33.56 6.88
N ALA A 88 4.01 -32.37 7.38
CA ALA A 88 4.04 -32.08 8.79
C ALA A 88 2.80 -31.27 9.20
N GLY A 89 2.28 -31.55 10.40
CA GLY A 89 1.14 -30.87 11.03
C GLY A 89 1.55 -29.98 12.21
N THR A 90 0.55 -29.38 12.87
CA THR A 90 0.72 -28.44 13.99
C THR A 90 1.53 -29.05 15.12
N GLU A 91 1.36 -30.34 15.37
CA GLU A 91 2.03 -31.13 16.40
C GLU A 91 3.56 -31.23 16.22
N HIS A 92 4.09 -30.79 15.08
CA HIS A 92 5.52 -30.78 14.79
C HIS A 92 6.17 -29.39 14.96
N LEU A 93 5.39 -28.37 15.34
CA LEU A 93 5.93 -27.04 15.62
C LEU A 93 6.67 -27.04 16.96
N ILE A 94 7.92 -26.56 16.94
CA ILE A 94 8.77 -26.45 18.12
C ILE A 94 8.86 -24.97 18.50
N PRO A 95 8.46 -24.57 19.73
CA PRO A 95 8.64 -23.19 20.19
C PRO A 95 10.13 -22.86 20.28
N TRP A 96 10.55 -21.77 19.65
CA TRP A 96 11.95 -21.42 19.44
C TRP A 96 12.37 -20.18 20.25
N GLN A 97 11.63 -19.09 20.14
CA GLN A 97 11.92 -17.81 20.78
C GLN A 97 10.63 -17.16 21.27
N GLU A 98 10.69 -16.49 22.44
CA GLU A 98 9.63 -15.61 22.99
C GLU A 98 8.22 -16.23 23.03
N LEU A 99 8.15 -17.53 23.31
CA LEU A 99 6.91 -18.31 23.39
C LEU A 99 6.84 -19.13 24.67
N GLU A 100 5.75 -18.98 25.39
CA GLU A 100 5.38 -19.79 26.55
C GLU A 100 4.00 -20.42 26.35
N GLU A 101 3.87 -21.69 26.73
CA GLU A 101 2.58 -22.39 26.72
C GLU A 101 1.80 -22.03 27.98
N VAL A 102 0.51 -21.68 27.85
CA VAL A 102 -0.34 -21.35 29.00
C VAL A 102 -0.85 -22.66 29.62
N GLU A 103 -0.35 -23.01 30.82
CA GLU A 103 -0.48 -24.34 31.47
C GLU A 103 -1.92 -24.81 31.81
N ASP A 104 -2.95 -23.97 31.69
CA ASP A 104 -4.33 -24.28 32.12
C ASP A 104 -5.21 -24.99 31.07
N VAL A 105 -4.64 -25.47 29.95
CA VAL A 105 -5.40 -26.15 28.87
C VAL A 105 -4.72 -27.47 28.49
N PRO A 106 -5.44 -28.61 28.37
CA PRO A 106 -4.82 -29.92 28.11
C PRO A 106 -4.05 -29.95 26.79
N PRO A 107 -2.90 -30.65 26.72
CA PRO A 107 -2.02 -30.64 25.55
C PRO A 107 -2.68 -31.30 24.32
N GLY A 108 -2.68 -30.56 23.21
CA GLY A 108 -3.24 -30.98 21.92
C GLY A 108 -3.19 -29.85 20.88
N PRO A 109 -3.50 -30.13 19.59
CA PRO A 109 -3.60 -29.08 18.57
C PRO A 109 -4.61 -28.01 18.99
N GLY A 110 -4.15 -26.76 19.12
CA GLY A 110 -4.94 -25.65 19.65
C GLY A 110 -4.59 -25.19 21.07
N ALA A 111 -3.41 -25.55 21.61
CA ALA A 111 -2.88 -24.95 22.84
C ALA A 111 -2.82 -23.42 22.74
N MET A 112 -3.09 -22.74 23.86
CA MET A 112 -2.98 -21.28 23.96
C MET A 112 -1.53 -20.92 24.23
N TRP A 113 -0.98 -20.02 23.42
CA TRP A 113 0.38 -19.54 23.52
C TRP A 113 0.41 -18.10 23.97
N GLN A 114 1.37 -17.77 24.83
CA GLN A 114 1.70 -16.42 25.23
C GLN A 114 2.98 -16.01 24.49
N ALA A 115 2.89 -14.98 23.66
CA ALA A 115 4.06 -14.27 23.16
C ALA A 115 4.60 -13.37 24.28
N THR A 116 5.86 -13.57 24.66
CA THR A 116 6.53 -12.86 25.77
C THR A 116 7.43 -11.72 25.30
N GLY A 117 7.47 -11.46 24.00
CA GLY A 117 8.18 -10.33 23.39
C GLY A 117 7.64 -10.00 22.00
N THR A 118 8.46 -9.33 21.19
CA THR A 118 8.09 -8.82 19.86
C THR A 118 8.49 -9.73 18.69
N ASP A 119 9.23 -10.81 18.95
CA ASP A 119 9.69 -11.77 17.94
C ASP A 119 9.46 -13.24 18.38
N PRO A 120 8.20 -13.63 18.67
CA PRO A 120 7.87 -15.02 18.94
C PRO A 120 8.08 -15.88 17.70
N GLN A 121 8.68 -17.06 17.85
CA GLN A 121 9.04 -17.92 16.71
C GLN A 121 8.77 -19.40 17.01
N PHE A 122 8.10 -20.08 16.09
CA PHE A 122 8.12 -21.54 15.99
C PHE A 122 9.05 -22.00 14.87
N VAL A 123 9.70 -23.13 15.06
CA VAL A 123 10.46 -23.82 14.01
C VAL A 123 9.82 -25.18 13.74
N LEU A 124 9.67 -25.49 12.46
CA LEU A 124 9.27 -26.79 11.95
C LEU A 124 10.46 -27.41 11.20
N PRO A 125 11.25 -28.30 11.83
CA PRO A 125 12.33 -29.00 11.17
C PRO A 125 11.75 -29.99 10.16
N MET A 126 11.95 -29.74 8.87
CA MET A 126 11.48 -30.65 7.82
C MET A 126 12.27 -30.50 6.53
N VAL A 127 12.66 -31.62 5.92
CA VAL A 127 13.32 -31.61 4.62
C VAL A 127 12.27 -31.66 3.51
N LEU A 128 12.19 -30.60 2.72
CA LEU A 128 11.31 -30.49 1.57
C LEU A 128 12.13 -30.41 0.28
N PRO A 129 11.82 -31.21 -0.76
CA PRO A 129 12.46 -31.05 -2.05
C PRO A 129 12.03 -29.74 -2.72
N ALA A 130 12.83 -29.24 -3.66
CA ALA A 130 12.42 -28.14 -4.52
C ALA A 130 11.14 -28.53 -5.29
N GLY A 131 10.14 -27.65 -5.31
CA GLY A 131 8.83 -27.99 -5.86
C GLY A 131 7.68 -27.23 -5.21
N TRP A 132 6.45 -27.61 -5.52
CA TRP A 132 5.27 -26.99 -4.93
C TRP A 132 4.97 -27.58 -3.55
N VAL A 133 4.63 -26.71 -2.61
CA VAL A 133 4.17 -27.07 -1.28
C VAL A 133 2.86 -26.36 -0.99
N ARG A 134 1.97 -27.05 -0.27
CA ARG A 134 0.72 -26.52 0.24
C ARG A 134 0.89 -26.26 1.73
N ILE A 135 0.66 -25.03 2.15
CA ILE A 135 0.72 -24.61 3.54
C ILE A 135 -0.69 -24.19 3.95
N GLU A 136 -1.23 -24.81 4.99
CA GLU A 136 -2.53 -24.46 5.59
C GLU A 136 -2.27 -23.89 6.98
N LEU A 137 -2.77 -22.69 7.27
CA LEU A 137 -2.46 -21.93 8.47
C LEU A 137 -3.73 -21.30 9.05
N HIS A 138 -4.11 -21.73 10.25
CA HIS A 138 -5.22 -21.17 11.03
C HIS A 138 -4.70 -20.67 12.38
N LEU A 139 -4.82 -19.37 12.65
CA LEU A 139 -4.47 -18.73 13.90
C LEU A 139 -5.66 -17.95 14.44
N SER A 140 -5.80 -17.85 15.77
CA SER A 140 -6.74 -16.94 16.43
C SER A 140 -6.08 -16.22 17.60
N GLY A 141 -6.56 -15.03 17.95
CA GLY A 141 -5.93 -14.16 18.93
C GLY A 141 -6.83 -12.99 19.34
N GLN A 142 -6.48 -12.33 20.45
CA GLN A 142 -7.29 -11.24 21.01
C GLN A 142 -6.99 -9.87 20.38
N SER A 143 -5.84 -9.73 19.72
CA SER A 143 -5.35 -8.48 19.16
C SER A 143 -4.80 -8.68 17.76
N ARG A 144 -4.72 -7.57 17.01
CA ARG A 144 -4.13 -7.56 15.67
C ARG A 144 -2.71 -8.10 15.72
N GLY A 145 -2.43 -9.12 14.89
CA GLY A 145 -1.12 -9.73 14.77
C GLY A 145 -0.61 -9.70 13.34
N ARG A 146 0.72 -9.65 13.18
CA ARG A 146 1.40 -9.95 11.94
C ARG A 146 2.08 -11.31 12.01
N THR A 147 1.72 -12.22 11.12
CA THR A 147 2.34 -13.53 10.99
C THR A 147 3.32 -13.55 9.83
N GLU A 148 4.48 -14.18 9.99
CA GLU A 148 5.47 -14.33 8.93
C GLU A 148 5.93 -15.79 8.80
N LEU A 149 6.24 -16.22 7.57
CA LEU A 149 6.75 -17.55 7.26
C LEU A 149 8.12 -17.44 6.60
N TYR A 150 9.09 -18.19 7.10
CA TYR A 150 10.46 -18.22 6.59
C TYR A 150 10.88 -19.64 6.24
N ILE A 151 11.84 -19.76 5.31
CA ILE A 151 12.49 -21.03 4.98
C ILE A 151 13.98 -20.98 5.29
N ASP A 152 14.53 -22.13 5.64
CA ASP A 152 15.98 -22.36 5.72
C ASP A 152 16.41 -23.27 4.57
N THR A 153 17.24 -22.75 3.66
CA THR A 153 17.84 -23.53 2.57
C THR A 153 19.20 -24.14 2.91
N GLY A 154 19.69 -23.94 4.14
CA GLY A 154 20.96 -24.46 4.64
C GLY A 154 21.92 -23.40 5.19
N ASP A 155 21.56 -22.11 5.12
CA ASP A 155 22.34 -20.96 5.59
C ASP A 155 21.70 -20.28 6.82
N GLY A 156 20.61 -20.83 7.35
CA GLY A 156 19.81 -20.25 8.44
C GLY A 156 18.62 -19.43 7.95
N PHE A 157 17.84 -18.88 8.90
CA PHE A 157 16.71 -18.00 8.59
C PHE A 157 17.16 -16.56 8.38
N HIS A 158 16.88 -16.01 7.20
CA HIS A 158 17.22 -14.63 6.83
C HIS A 158 15.99 -13.87 6.32
N ALA A 159 16.00 -12.54 6.47
CA ALA A 159 14.90 -11.68 6.03
C ALA A 159 14.54 -11.84 4.53
N GLY A 160 15.53 -12.17 3.69
CA GLY A 160 15.36 -12.41 2.25
C GLY A 160 14.69 -13.74 1.89
N GLU A 161 14.60 -14.67 2.85
CA GLU A 161 13.99 -16.00 2.69
C GLU A 161 12.60 -16.07 3.37
N CYS A 162 11.98 -14.91 3.58
CA CYS A 162 10.57 -14.80 3.97
C CYS A 162 9.69 -15.25 2.80
N LEU A 163 8.98 -16.36 2.99
CA LEU A 163 8.00 -16.86 2.04
C LEU A 163 6.79 -15.92 1.98
N GLU A 164 6.21 -15.62 3.14
CA GLU A 164 4.93 -14.92 3.20
C GLU A 164 4.70 -14.13 4.48
N ARG A 165 3.81 -13.12 4.39
CA ARG A 165 3.38 -12.27 5.51
C ARG A 165 1.86 -12.14 5.54
N PHE A 166 1.28 -12.18 6.74
CA PHE A 166 -0.16 -12.09 7.01
C PHE A 166 -0.42 -11.00 8.04
N CYS A 167 -1.43 -10.17 7.82
CA CYS A 167 -2.00 -9.30 8.84
C CYS A 167 -3.41 -9.78 9.17
N TRP A 168 -3.74 -9.86 10.44
CA TRP A 168 -5.06 -10.34 10.88
C TRP A 168 -5.46 -9.69 12.21
N SER A 169 -6.76 -9.59 12.48
CA SER A 169 -7.30 -8.96 13.71
C SER A 169 -7.61 -9.99 14.80
N GLU A 170 -8.57 -10.87 14.57
CA GLU A 170 -9.00 -11.88 15.56
C GLU A 170 -8.77 -13.32 15.06
N LEU A 171 -8.78 -13.52 13.75
CA LEU A 171 -8.68 -14.83 13.11
C LEU A 171 -7.92 -14.73 11.79
N LEU A 172 -6.97 -15.63 11.59
CA LEU A 172 -6.31 -15.92 10.32
C LEU A 172 -6.70 -17.33 9.88
N ARG A 173 -7.20 -17.50 8.65
CA ARG A 173 -7.38 -18.81 8.02
C ARG A 173 -6.96 -18.72 6.57
N ASP A 174 -5.86 -19.38 6.22
CA ASP A 174 -5.31 -19.31 4.87
C ASP A 174 -4.78 -20.67 4.37
N GLU A 175 -4.81 -20.85 3.05
CA GLU A 175 -4.26 -21.98 2.32
C GLU A 175 -3.42 -21.50 1.11
N LEU A 176 -2.11 -21.68 1.25
CA LEU A 176 -1.08 -21.17 0.36
C LEU A 176 -0.51 -22.30 -0.50
N PHE A 177 -0.16 -21.97 -1.75
CA PHE A 177 0.61 -22.83 -2.63
C PHE A 177 1.91 -22.11 -3.00
N VAL A 178 3.00 -22.52 -2.37
CA VAL A 178 4.32 -21.90 -2.53
C VAL A 178 5.21 -22.80 -3.37
N ARG A 179 5.97 -22.21 -4.30
CA ARG A 179 6.99 -22.95 -5.05
C ARG A 179 8.34 -22.73 -4.39
N LEU A 180 8.89 -23.78 -3.79
CA LEU A 180 10.24 -23.79 -3.25
C LEU A 180 11.26 -23.86 -4.40
N PRO A 181 12.12 -22.85 -4.59
CA PRO A 181 13.10 -22.83 -5.68
C PRO A 181 14.24 -23.83 -5.46
N ARG A 182 14.51 -24.21 -4.21
CA ARG A 182 15.57 -25.10 -3.77
C ARG A 182 15.05 -26.01 -2.64
N PRO A 183 15.74 -27.11 -2.31
CA PRO A 183 15.41 -27.90 -1.13
C PRO A 183 15.50 -27.06 0.14
N VAL A 184 14.54 -27.25 1.04
CA VAL A 184 14.42 -26.55 2.33
C VAL A 184 14.64 -27.55 3.46
N ARG A 185 15.31 -27.13 4.54
CA ARG A 185 15.64 -27.94 5.71
C ARG A 185 14.74 -27.68 6.92
N ALA A 186 14.17 -26.47 7.01
CA ALA A 186 13.23 -26.09 8.05
C ALA A 186 12.33 -24.93 7.58
N ILE A 187 11.17 -24.81 8.21
CA ILE A 187 10.26 -23.66 8.08
C ILE A 187 10.18 -22.98 9.44
N ARG A 188 10.25 -21.66 9.48
CA ARG A 188 9.98 -20.87 10.69
C ARG A 188 8.66 -20.13 10.53
N LEU A 189 7.84 -20.16 11.57
CA LEU A 189 6.56 -19.49 11.67
C LEU A 189 6.65 -18.47 12.82
N ASP A 190 6.51 -17.21 12.48
CA ASP A 190 6.48 -16.10 13.44
C ASP A 190 4.98 -15.75 13.60
N PRO A 191 4.28 -16.21 14.65
CA PRO A 191 2.82 -16.19 14.69
C PRO A 191 2.22 -14.78 14.89
N VAL A 192 2.90 -13.91 15.64
CA VAL A 192 2.50 -12.52 15.93
C VAL A 192 3.77 -11.65 16.06
N ASP A 193 3.64 -10.32 16.03
CA ASP A 193 4.75 -9.35 16.13
C ASP A 193 4.70 -8.48 17.40
N CYS A 194 3.88 -8.87 18.37
CA CYS A 194 3.74 -8.19 19.66
C CYS A 194 3.46 -9.18 20.79
N GLU A 195 3.62 -8.72 22.03
CA GLU A 195 3.22 -9.46 23.21
C GLU A 195 1.69 -9.70 23.22
N GLY A 196 1.26 -10.90 23.61
CA GLY A 196 -0.16 -11.25 23.67
C GLY A 196 -0.44 -12.74 23.56
N THR A 197 -1.71 -13.11 23.76
CA THR A 197 -2.16 -14.49 23.65
C THR A 197 -2.69 -14.81 22.26
N PHE A 198 -2.29 -15.94 21.71
CA PHE A 198 -2.80 -16.45 20.44
C PHE A 198 -2.87 -17.99 20.46
N ARG A 199 -3.56 -18.56 19.47
CA ARG A 199 -3.70 -20.01 19.29
C ARG A 199 -3.33 -20.39 17.87
N VAL A 200 -2.51 -21.43 17.74
CA VAL A 200 -2.28 -22.11 16.46
C VAL A 200 -3.30 -23.23 16.32
N GLU A 201 -4.45 -22.93 15.70
CA GLU A 201 -5.52 -23.92 15.49
C GLU A 201 -5.09 -24.99 14.49
N LYS A 202 -4.36 -24.59 13.44
CA LYS A 202 -3.91 -25.50 12.39
C LYS A 202 -2.66 -24.95 11.71
N PHE A 203 -1.64 -25.79 11.56
CA PHE A 203 -0.52 -25.55 10.67
C PHE A 203 -0.20 -26.84 9.94
N THR A 204 -0.17 -26.84 8.61
CA THR A 204 0.12 -28.06 7.85
C THR A 204 0.91 -27.75 6.61
N VAL A 205 2.02 -28.46 6.41
CA VAL A 205 2.88 -28.32 5.23
C VAL A 205 2.94 -29.65 4.48
N LYS A 206 2.50 -29.66 3.22
CA LYS A 206 2.46 -30.86 2.37
C LYS A 206 3.09 -30.61 1.00
N PRO A 207 4.03 -31.44 0.52
CA PRO A 207 4.49 -31.37 -0.86
C PRO A 207 3.35 -31.69 -1.84
N VAL A 208 3.28 -30.94 -2.93
CA VAL A 208 2.26 -31.09 -3.97
C VAL A 208 2.94 -31.47 -5.28
N PRO A 209 2.56 -32.61 -5.91
CA PRO A 209 3.01 -32.96 -7.25
C PRO A 209 2.67 -31.88 -8.27
N GLY A 210 3.60 -31.59 -9.20
CA GLY A 210 3.43 -30.54 -10.22
C GLY A 210 2.11 -30.58 -11.02
N PRO A 211 1.62 -31.75 -11.48
CA PRO A 211 0.33 -31.85 -12.16
C PRO A 211 -0.87 -31.47 -11.28
N GLN A 212 -0.81 -31.76 -9.98
CA GLN A 212 -1.86 -31.40 -9.04
C GLN A 212 -1.85 -29.90 -8.74
N ALA A 213 -0.67 -29.29 -8.60
CA ALA A 213 -0.52 -27.84 -8.48
C ALA A 213 -1.05 -27.11 -9.73
N LEU A 214 -0.79 -27.64 -10.92
CA LEU A 214 -1.33 -27.11 -12.18
C LEU A 214 -2.86 -27.14 -12.21
N GLY A 215 -3.47 -28.27 -11.83
CA GLY A 215 -4.94 -28.39 -11.75
C GLY A 215 -5.56 -27.36 -10.81
N GLN A 216 -4.98 -27.18 -9.63
CA GLN A 216 -5.41 -26.16 -8.67
C GLN A 216 -5.23 -24.73 -9.20
N ALA A 217 -4.13 -24.45 -9.92
CA ALA A 217 -3.91 -23.18 -10.60
C ALA A 217 -5.03 -22.85 -11.58
N PHE A 218 -5.43 -23.85 -12.39
CA PHE A 218 -6.51 -23.72 -13.35
C PHE A 218 -7.86 -23.49 -12.67
N VAL A 219 -8.18 -24.25 -11.63
CA VAL A 219 -9.44 -24.07 -10.88
C VAL A 219 -9.51 -22.69 -10.22
N ARG A 220 -8.43 -22.25 -9.54
CA ARG A 220 -8.37 -20.93 -8.90
C ARG A 220 -8.44 -19.80 -9.93
N LYS A 221 -7.70 -19.91 -11.03
CA LYS A 221 -7.75 -18.93 -12.11
C LYS A 221 -9.10 -18.89 -12.81
N PHE A 222 -9.75 -20.03 -12.97
CA PHE A 222 -11.11 -20.10 -13.48
C PHE A 222 -12.09 -19.39 -12.54
N ARG A 223 -12.01 -19.64 -11.23
CA ARG A 223 -12.80 -18.92 -10.22
C ARG A 223 -12.56 -17.42 -10.27
N LEU A 224 -11.30 -16.99 -10.35
CA LEU A 224 -10.89 -15.59 -10.49
C LEU A 224 -11.53 -14.98 -11.76
N LEU A 225 -11.34 -15.61 -12.91
CA LEU A 225 -11.90 -15.12 -14.17
C LEU A 225 -13.44 -15.14 -14.19
N SER A 226 -14.08 -16.04 -13.44
CA SER A 226 -15.53 -16.04 -13.25
C SER A 226 -16.02 -14.94 -12.32
N ALA A 227 -15.33 -14.69 -11.20
CA ALA A 227 -15.64 -13.61 -10.26
C ALA A 227 -15.50 -12.23 -10.93
N TYR A 228 -14.45 -12.03 -11.72
CA TYR A 228 -14.22 -10.80 -12.50
C TYR A 228 -14.97 -10.76 -13.85
N ARG A 229 -15.85 -11.74 -14.15
CA ARG A 229 -16.67 -11.86 -15.39
C ARG A 229 -15.87 -11.65 -16.70
N CYS A 230 -14.58 -11.98 -16.71
CA CYS A 230 -13.65 -11.72 -17.80
C CYS A 230 -13.18 -13.01 -18.52
N LEU A 231 -13.84 -14.14 -18.23
CA LEU A 231 -13.53 -15.48 -18.72
C LEU A 231 -13.43 -15.53 -20.27
N GLY A 232 -14.43 -15.01 -20.99
CA GLY A 232 -14.47 -15.07 -22.46
C GLY A 232 -13.31 -14.31 -23.15
N ARG A 233 -13.01 -13.08 -22.69
CA ARG A 233 -11.91 -12.26 -23.23
C ARG A 233 -10.54 -12.87 -22.96
N THR A 234 -10.35 -13.48 -21.79
CA THR A 234 -9.08 -14.08 -21.39
C THR A 234 -8.84 -15.43 -22.10
N LEU A 235 -9.90 -16.23 -22.29
CA LEU A 235 -9.84 -17.45 -23.09
C LEU A 235 -9.48 -17.15 -24.55
N GLY A 236 -10.07 -16.11 -25.16
CA GLY A 236 -9.73 -15.68 -26.52
C GLY A 236 -8.26 -15.22 -26.66
N ARG A 237 -7.75 -14.45 -25.70
CA ARG A 237 -6.33 -14.03 -25.68
C ARG A 237 -5.38 -15.20 -25.41
N GLY A 238 -5.77 -16.13 -24.53
CA GLY A 238 -5.02 -17.35 -24.24
C GLY A 238 -4.90 -18.26 -25.46
N PHE A 239 -6.02 -18.47 -26.17
CA PHE A 239 -6.07 -19.22 -27.42
C PHE A 239 -5.23 -18.57 -28.52
N GLY A 240 -5.32 -17.24 -28.67
CA GLY A 240 -4.47 -16.49 -29.60
C GLY A 240 -2.97 -16.48 -29.26
N MET A 241 -2.58 -16.74 -28.01
CA MET A 241 -1.17 -16.95 -27.63
C MET A 241 -0.72 -18.39 -27.91
N LEU A 242 -1.59 -19.38 -27.70
CA LEU A 242 -1.32 -20.79 -28.04
C LEU A 242 -1.13 -20.98 -29.55
N LEU A 243 -1.99 -20.38 -30.38
CA LEU A 243 -1.86 -20.42 -31.84
C LEU A 243 -0.58 -19.76 -32.36
N ARG A 244 0.06 -18.89 -31.57
CA ARG A 244 1.34 -18.24 -31.90
C ARG A 244 2.55 -18.94 -31.27
N GLY A 245 2.38 -20.16 -30.74
CA GLY A 245 3.49 -20.95 -30.17
C GLY A 245 3.99 -20.49 -28.80
N ARG A 246 3.29 -19.56 -28.11
CA ARG A 246 3.71 -18.99 -26.82
C ARG A 246 3.23 -19.81 -25.62
N PHE A 247 3.55 -21.11 -25.60
CA PHE A 247 3.07 -22.05 -24.58
C PHE A 247 3.59 -21.73 -23.17
N SER A 248 4.88 -21.39 -23.05
CA SER A 248 5.53 -21.06 -21.78
C SER A 248 4.92 -19.82 -21.12
N ASP A 249 4.52 -18.82 -21.91
CA ASP A 249 3.91 -17.58 -21.42
C ASP A 249 2.49 -17.80 -20.88
N VAL A 250 1.72 -18.67 -21.54
CA VAL A 250 0.39 -19.05 -21.07
C VAL A 250 0.51 -19.81 -19.75
N PHE A 251 1.47 -20.74 -19.67
CA PHE A 251 1.75 -21.52 -18.46
C PHE A 251 2.21 -20.60 -17.31
N ASN A 252 3.22 -19.77 -17.53
CA ASN A 252 3.70 -18.80 -16.53
C ASN A 252 2.59 -17.86 -16.04
N LYS A 253 1.71 -17.40 -16.94
CA LYS A 253 0.54 -16.60 -16.54
C LYS A 253 -0.46 -17.37 -15.69
N ILE A 254 -0.66 -18.67 -15.92
CA ILE A 254 -1.55 -19.51 -15.11
C ILE A 254 -0.96 -19.67 -13.70
N PHE A 255 0.34 -19.92 -13.59
CA PHE A 255 1.03 -20.06 -12.29
C PHE A 255 1.22 -18.76 -11.52
N LYS A 256 1.23 -17.59 -12.19
CA LYS A 256 1.37 -16.29 -11.52
C LYS A 256 0.27 -15.99 -10.49
N GLY A 257 -0.88 -16.68 -10.56
CA GLY A 257 -1.99 -16.53 -9.60
C GLY A 257 -2.03 -17.58 -8.48
N LEU A 258 -1.05 -18.49 -8.39
CA LEU A 258 -0.97 -19.48 -7.30
C LEU A 258 -0.33 -18.94 -6.00
N PRO A 259 0.75 -18.13 -6.06
CA PRO A 259 1.34 -17.52 -4.86
C PRO A 259 0.51 -16.34 -4.30
N ASP A 260 -0.23 -15.64 -5.17
CA ASP A 260 -0.93 -14.41 -4.81
C ASP A 260 -2.40 -14.69 -4.41
N SER A 261 -2.60 -15.48 -3.35
CA SER A 261 -3.94 -15.64 -2.72
C SER A 261 -4.38 -14.39 -1.96
N ARG A 262 -3.44 -13.52 -1.57
CA ARG A 262 -3.69 -12.37 -0.70
C ARG A 262 -4.37 -11.18 -1.38
N ARG A 263 -4.18 -10.99 -2.69
CA ARG A 263 -4.94 -9.96 -3.43
C ARG A 263 -6.44 -10.26 -3.56
N MET A 264 -6.88 -11.48 -3.25
CA MET A 264 -8.28 -11.85 -3.44
C MET A 264 -9.16 -11.72 -2.20
N ASP A 265 -8.76 -12.15 -1.00
CA ASP A 265 -9.78 -12.37 0.05
C ASP A 265 -9.47 -11.91 1.50
N ALA A 266 -8.25 -11.49 1.88
CA ALA A 266 -7.99 -11.19 3.31
C ALA A 266 -8.24 -9.72 3.72
N ASP A 267 -7.67 -8.75 3.01
CA ASP A 267 -7.85 -7.32 3.36
C ASP A 267 -9.09 -6.68 2.72
N GLY A 268 -9.57 -7.24 1.60
CA GLY A 268 -10.71 -6.71 0.86
C GLY A 268 -12.02 -6.83 1.65
N ASP A 269 -12.30 -7.99 2.23
CA ASP A 269 -13.55 -8.19 2.99
C ASP A 269 -13.54 -7.51 4.35
N ALA A 270 -12.41 -7.53 5.07
CA ALA A 270 -12.26 -6.81 6.33
C ALA A 270 -12.36 -5.29 6.12
N SER A 271 -11.67 -4.73 5.11
CA SER A 271 -11.76 -3.31 4.76
C SER A 271 -13.16 -2.93 4.28
N ARG A 272 -13.80 -3.75 3.44
CA ARG A 272 -15.20 -3.55 3.01
C ARG A 272 -16.17 -3.59 4.18
N ALA A 273 -16.03 -4.54 5.10
CA ALA A 273 -16.86 -4.65 6.29
C ALA A 273 -16.64 -3.48 7.26
N ALA A 274 -15.39 -3.06 7.47
CA ALA A 274 -15.04 -1.89 8.26
C ALA A 274 -15.65 -0.62 7.67
N TYR A 275 -15.56 -0.44 6.34
CA TYR A 275 -16.16 0.69 5.66
C TYR A 275 -17.70 0.67 5.76
N ALA A 276 -18.33 -0.50 5.57
CA ALA A 276 -19.76 -0.65 5.76
C ALA A 276 -20.21 -0.37 7.20
N ALA A 277 -19.41 -0.72 8.21
CA ALA A 277 -19.66 -0.36 9.61
C ALA A 277 -19.51 1.14 9.84
N TRP A 278 -18.45 1.76 9.31
CA TRP A 278 -18.21 3.20 9.37
C TRP A 278 -19.37 4.00 8.75
N ARG A 279 -19.88 3.57 7.58
CA ARG A 279 -21.05 4.20 6.94
C ARG A 279 -22.30 4.08 7.80
N ARG A 280 -22.62 2.88 8.31
CA ARG A 280 -23.80 2.66 9.16
C ARG A 280 -23.83 3.57 10.40
N GLN A 281 -22.66 3.85 10.99
CA GLN A 281 -22.55 4.77 12.13
C GLN A 281 -22.76 6.24 11.76
N ARG A 282 -22.68 6.58 10.47
CA ARG A 282 -22.81 7.94 9.93
C ARG A 282 -24.05 8.12 9.06
N GLU A 283 -24.92 7.11 8.99
CA GLU A 283 -26.22 7.24 8.34
C GLU A 283 -27.06 8.28 9.09
N LEU A 284 -27.59 9.26 8.36
CA LEU A 284 -28.37 10.33 8.97
C LEU A 284 -29.70 9.78 9.48
N THR A 285 -29.98 10.05 10.74
CA THR A 285 -31.32 9.88 11.31
C THR A 285 -32.24 11.02 10.84
N ASP A 286 -33.56 10.86 11.00
CA ASP A 286 -34.49 11.96 10.71
C ASP A 286 -34.25 13.18 11.61
N ALA A 287 -33.76 12.96 12.83
CA ALA A 287 -33.35 14.03 13.72
C ALA A 287 -32.11 14.78 13.19
N ASP A 288 -31.11 14.06 12.65
CA ASP A 288 -29.95 14.69 12.01
C ASP A 288 -30.35 15.50 10.78
N ARG A 289 -31.25 14.95 9.93
CA ARG A 289 -31.78 15.66 8.76
C ARG A 289 -32.50 16.94 9.16
N ALA A 290 -33.32 16.90 10.21
CA ALA A 290 -34.02 18.07 10.74
C ALA A 290 -33.03 19.12 11.26
N ARG A 291 -32.05 18.70 12.09
CA ARG A 291 -31.00 19.58 12.60
C ARG A 291 -30.24 20.28 11.47
N LEU A 292 -29.80 19.55 10.45
CA LEU A 292 -29.09 20.11 9.30
C LEU A 292 -29.93 21.14 8.52
N ARG A 293 -31.24 20.91 8.38
CA ARG A 293 -32.16 21.87 7.74
C ARG A 293 -32.32 23.14 8.57
N ASP A 294 -32.40 23.01 9.89
CA ASP A 294 -32.52 24.16 10.79
C ASP A 294 -31.21 24.96 10.87
N GLU A 295 -30.06 24.29 10.89
CA GLU A 295 -28.74 24.92 10.73
C GLU A 295 -28.65 25.72 9.42
N ALA A 296 -29.09 25.12 8.31
CA ALA A 296 -29.10 25.79 7.01
C ALA A 296 -30.00 27.03 6.99
N ARG A 297 -31.18 26.97 7.65
CA ARG A 297 -32.11 28.11 7.77
C ARG A 297 -31.57 29.22 8.67
N ALA A 298 -30.80 28.87 9.70
CA ALA A 298 -30.17 29.81 10.61
C ALA A 298 -28.87 30.43 10.06
N MET A 299 -28.38 29.93 8.93
CA MET A 299 -27.14 30.38 8.30
C MET A 299 -27.28 31.84 7.83
N VAL A 300 -26.37 32.70 8.28
CA VAL A 300 -26.27 34.09 7.80
C VAL A 300 -25.63 34.10 6.42
N ASN A 301 -26.27 34.74 5.45
CA ASN A 301 -25.83 34.80 4.04
C ASN A 301 -25.55 33.41 3.43
N PRO A 302 -26.56 32.53 3.35
CA PRO A 302 -26.37 31.18 2.85
C PRO A 302 -25.95 31.21 1.37
N PRO A 303 -24.82 30.59 0.98
CA PRO A 303 -24.35 30.59 -0.40
C PRO A 303 -25.28 29.76 -1.30
N LEU A 304 -25.72 30.32 -2.43
CA LEU A 304 -26.41 29.54 -3.46
C LEU A 304 -25.40 28.67 -4.21
N ILE A 305 -25.62 27.35 -4.20
CA ILE A 305 -24.78 26.38 -4.91
C ILE A 305 -25.51 25.91 -6.19
N SER A 306 -24.90 26.13 -7.35
CA SER A 306 -25.40 25.64 -8.65
C SER A 306 -24.74 24.31 -9.02
N ILE A 307 -25.49 23.22 -9.00
CA ILE A 307 -25.00 21.90 -9.42
C ILE A 307 -25.06 21.83 -10.94
N LEU A 308 -23.91 21.63 -11.60
CA LEU A 308 -23.83 21.47 -13.05
C LEU A 308 -23.89 19.99 -13.39
N MET A 309 -24.88 19.60 -14.20
CA MET A 309 -25.07 18.22 -14.62
C MET A 309 -25.23 18.13 -16.15
N PRO A 310 -24.13 17.90 -16.90
CA PRO A 310 -24.22 17.57 -18.32
C PRO A 310 -24.84 16.18 -18.49
N VAL A 311 -25.77 16.00 -19.43
CA VAL A 311 -26.51 14.73 -19.62
C VAL A 311 -26.40 14.27 -21.08
N TYR A 312 -26.08 13.00 -21.33
CA TYR A 312 -26.15 12.41 -22.67
C TYR A 312 -26.49 10.91 -22.66
N ASN A 313 -27.68 10.56 -23.14
CA ASN A 313 -28.17 9.18 -23.29
C ASN A 313 -28.06 8.31 -22.01
N THR A 314 -28.17 8.93 -20.84
CA THR A 314 -28.07 8.25 -19.56
C THR A 314 -29.21 7.26 -19.35
N PRO A 315 -28.95 6.02 -18.86
CA PRO A 315 -30.01 5.11 -18.47
C PRO A 315 -30.95 5.71 -17.42
N GLU A 316 -32.25 5.48 -17.58
CA GLU A 316 -33.32 6.06 -16.75
C GLU A 316 -33.08 5.90 -15.25
N ILE A 317 -32.66 4.71 -14.81
CA ILE A 317 -32.42 4.43 -13.38
C ILE A 317 -31.31 5.30 -12.78
N TYR A 318 -30.22 5.55 -13.51
CA TYR A 318 -29.09 6.31 -13.00
C TYR A 318 -29.37 7.82 -13.04
N LEU A 319 -29.97 8.31 -14.12
CA LEU A 319 -30.37 9.71 -14.22
C LEU A 319 -31.38 10.08 -13.12
N LYS A 320 -32.35 9.20 -12.89
CA LYS A 320 -33.32 9.35 -11.81
C LYS A 320 -32.63 9.46 -10.44
N ARG A 321 -31.70 8.56 -10.14
CA ARG A 321 -30.97 8.55 -8.86
C ARG A 321 -30.10 9.78 -8.67
N ALA A 322 -29.40 10.22 -9.70
CA ALA A 322 -28.61 11.45 -9.68
C ALA A 322 -29.48 12.65 -9.29
N ILE A 323 -30.60 12.87 -9.98
CA ILE A 323 -31.54 13.97 -9.69
C ILE A 323 -32.15 13.83 -8.29
N GLU A 324 -32.59 12.63 -7.91
CA GLU A 324 -33.18 12.39 -6.58
C GLU A 324 -32.17 12.60 -5.45
N SER A 325 -30.87 12.33 -5.66
CA SER A 325 -29.82 12.60 -4.68
C SER A 325 -29.67 14.11 -4.39
N VAL A 326 -29.88 14.97 -5.40
CA VAL A 326 -29.92 16.43 -5.24
C VAL A 326 -31.21 16.88 -4.56
N LEU A 327 -32.35 16.28 -4.91
CA LEU A 327 -33.64 16.61 -4.27
C LEU A 327 -33.68 16.26 -2.77
N ARG A 328 -32.93 15.23 -2.35
CA ARG A 328 -32.82 14.81 -0.94
C ARG A 328 -31.92 15.69 -0.08
N GLN A 329 -31.22 16.66 -0.67
CA GLN A 329 -30.27 17.49 0.07
C GLN A 329 -30.92 18.21 1.25
N THR A 330 -30.24 18.17 2.40
CA THR A 330 -30.65 18.85 3.63
C THR A 330 -30.46 20.36 3.58
N TYR A 331 -29.56 20.83 2.71
CA TYR A 331 -29.39 22.24 2.40
C TYR A 331 -30.44 22.69 1.37
N PRO A 332 -31.17 23.82 1.57
CA PRO A 332 -32.24 24.20 0.66
C PRO A 332 -31.81 25.18 -0.46
N TYR A 333 -30.67 25.88 -0.30
CA TYR A 333 -30.21 26.95 -1.20
C TYR A 333 -29.35 26.39 -2.33
N TRP A 334 -29.97 25.62 -3.23
CA TRP A 334 -29.32 25.07 -4.40
C TRP A 334 -30.19 25.21 -5.65
N GLU A 335 -29.54 25.09 -6.80
CA GLU A 335 -30.20 24.90 -8.08
C GLU A 335 -29.48 23.82 -8.89
N LEU A 336 -30.24 22.99 -9.59
CA LEU A 336 -29.70 21.93 -10.44
C LEU A 336 -29.77 22.39 -11.90
N CYS A 337 -28.63 22.69 -12.48
CA CYS A 337 -28.47 23.19 -13.84
C CYS A 337 -28.14 22.02 -14.78
N ILE A 338 -29.14 21.55 -15.50
CA ILE A 338 -29.04 20.38 -16.37
C ILE A 338 -28.87 20.83 -17.82
N ALA A 339 -27.85 20.31 -18.49
CA ALA A 339 -27.64 20.49 -19.92
C ALA A 339 -27.74 19.15 -20.65
N ASP A 340 -28.85 18.90 -21.34
CA ASP A 340 -29.00 17.73 -22.22
C ASP A 340 -28.24 17.96 -23.53
N ASP A 341 -27.16 17.21 -23.75
CA ASP A 341 -26.26 17.29 -24.91
C ASP A 341 -26.82 16.58 -26.14
N ALA A 342 -28.08 16.89 -26.47
CA ALA A 342 -28.85 16.29 -27.54
C ALA A 342 -29.00 14.75 -27.41
N SER A 343 -29.44 14.28 -26.24
CA SER A 343 -29.79 12.87 -26.03
C SER A 343 -30.80 12.38 -27.06
N ARG A 344 -30.50 11.22 -27.65
CA ARG A 344 -31.34 10.50 -28.62
C ARG A 344 -32.43 9.68 -27.93
N ALA A 345 -32.18 9.26 -26.69
CA ALA A 345 -33.11 8.44 -25.93
C ALA A 345 -34.28 9.30 -25.42
N LYS A 346 -35.49 9.03 -25.92
CA LYS A 346 -36.70 9.82 -25.63
C LYS A 346 -37.08 9.87 -24.14
N HIS A 347 -36.65 8.89 -23.34
CA HIS A 347 -36.93 8.88 -21.90
C HIS A 347 -36.19 10.02 -21.17
N VAL A 348 -34.98 10.39 -21.62
CA VAL A 348 -34.19 11.45 -21.01
C VAL A 348 -34.95 12.77 -21.07
N GLU A 349 -35.39 13.18 -22.26
CA GLU A 349 -36.13 14.42 -22.46
C GLU A 349 -37.39 14.49 -21.60
N LYS A 350 -38.21 13.42 -21.61
CA LYS A 350 -39.44 13.33 -20.83
C LYS A 350 -39.18 13.42 -19.33
N MET A 351 -38.14 12.73 -18.85
CA MET A 351 -37.78 12.71 -17.44
C MET A 351 -37.30 14.08 -16.97
N LEU A 352 -36.37 14.70 -17.71
CA LEU A 352 -35.84 16.01 -17.38
C LEU A 352 -36.94 17.08 -17.37
N ALA A 353 -37.83 17.06 -18.37
CA ALA A 353 -38.97 17.98 -18.43
C ALA A 353 -39.92 17.79 -17.23
N LYS A 354 -40.18 16.53 -16.83
CA LYS A 354 -41.00 16.22 -15.65
C LYS A 354 -40.39 16.78 -14.37
N TYR A 355 -39.10 16.60 -14.14
CA TYR A 355 -38.43 17.11 -12.94
C TYR A 355 -38.35 18.63 -12.91
N ALA A 356 -38.00 19.27 -14.04
CA ALA A 356 -37.97 20.73 -14.17
C ALA A 356 -39.35 21.37 -13.94
N ALA A 357 -40.44 20.70 -14.35
CA ALA A 357 -41.79 21.16 -14.07
C ALA A 357 -42.22 20.96 -12.59
N ALA A 358 -41.63 19.98 -11.90
CA ALA A 358 -42.00 19.63 -10.53
C ALA A 358 -41.25 20.45 -9.47
N ASP A 359 -40.02 20.89 -9.74
CA ASP A 359 -39.22 21.71 -8.82
C ASP A 359 -38.55 22.86 -9.59
N SER A 360 -38.93 24.10 -9.25
CA SER A 360 -38.43 25.32 -9.88
C SER A 360 -36.92 25.56 -9.73
N ARG A 361 -36.25 24.85 -8.80
CA ARG A 361 -34.79 24.90 -8.64
C ARG A 361 -34.06 24.07 -9.69
N ILE A 362 -34.77 23.19 -10.40
CA ILE A 362 -34.22 22.40 -11.50
C ILE A 362 -34.38 23.19 -12.80
N LYS A 363 -33.25 23.64 -13.36
CA LYS A 363 -33.18 24.35 -14.63
C LYS A 363 -32.70 23.41 -15.72
N LEU A 364 -33.34 23.45 -16.87
CA LEU A 364 -33.04 22.57 -17.99
C LEU A 364 -32.75 23.39 -19.26
N VAL A 365 -31.62 23.09 -19.90
CA VAL A 365 -31.33 23.51 -21.27
C VAL A 365 -31.08 22.27 -22.13
N ARG A 366 -31.72 22.22 -23.30
CA ARG A 366 -31.48 21.19 -24.30
C ARG A 366 -30.65 21.76 -25.44
N ARG A 367 -29.52 21.14 -25.74
CA ARG A 367 -28.66 21.55 -26.85
C ARG A 367 -29.20 21.02 -28.18
N ALA A 368 -29.02 21.79 -29.25
CA ALA A 368 -29.49 21.43 -30.59
C ALA A 368 -28.70 20.28 -31.22
N LYS A 369 -27.42 20.12 -30.84
CA LYS A 369 -26.52 19.07 -31.31
C LYS A 369 -25.60 18.64 -30.17
N ASN A 370 -25.14 17.39 -30.23
CA ASN A 370 -24.13 16.88 -29.30
C ASN A 370 -22.82 17.62 -29.54
N GLY A 371 -22.31 18.29 -28.51
CA GLY A 371 -21.07 19.05 -28.56
C GLY A 371 -20.01 18.57 -27.57
N GLY A 372 -20.23 17.45 -26.90
CA GLY A 372 -19.31 16.91 -25.90
C GLY A 372 -19.52 17.51 -24.51
N ILE A 373 -18.87 16.88 -23.53
CA ILE A 373 -19.04 17.14 -22.11
C ILE A 373 -18.71 18.59 -21.73
N SER A 374 -17.60 19.15 -22.23
CA SER A 374 -17.23 20.54 -21.88
C SER A 374 -18.29 21.54 -22.33
N ALA A 375 -18.81 21.38 -23.54
CA ALA A 375 -19.78 22.32 -24.07
C ALA A 375 -21.18 22.13 -23.44
N ALA A 376 -21.50 20.93 -22.96
CA ALA A 376 -22.68 20.67 -22.15
C ALA A 376 -22.54 21.31 -20.75
N SER A 377 -21.41 21.10 -20.08
CA SER A 377 -21.09 21.74 -18.80
C SER A 377 -21.11 23.27 -18.90
N ASN A 378 -20.63 23.85 -20.01
CA ASN A 378 -20.74 25.29 -20.27
C ASN A 378 -22.20 25.75 -20.41
N SER A 379 -23.04 25.00 -21.10
CA SER A 379 -24.48 25.31 -21.21
C SER A 379 -25.17 25.26 -19.85
N ALA A 380 -24.77 24.33 -18.97
CA ALA A 380 -25.23 24.30 -17.58
C ALA A 380 -24.71 25.51 -16.77
N LEU A 381 -23.46 25.91 -16.96
CA LEU A 381 -22.85 27.07 -16.30
C LEU A 381 -23.50 28.41 -16.73
N GLU A 382 -23.98 28.51 -17.97
CA GLU A 382 -24.67 29.70 -18.49
C GLU A 382 -25.98 29.98 -17.73
N ILE A 383 -26.73 28.94 -17.39
CA ILE A 383 -28.00 29.06 -16.65
C ILE A 383 -27.80 29.11 -15.11
N ALA A 384 -26.58 28.86 -14.63
CA ALA A 384 -26.21 28.89 -13.22
C ALA A 384 -26.21 30.33 -12.65
N ARG A 385 -26.71 30.49 -11.43
CA ARG A 385 -26.82 31.76 -10.69
C ARG A 385 -26.13 31.73 -9.33
N GLY A 386 -25.72 30.56 -8.87
CA GLY A 386 -25.05 30.37 -7.59
C GLY A 386 -23.71 31.09 -7.52
N GLU A 387 -23.33 31.46 -6.31
CA GLU A 387 -21.99 32.00 -6.01
C GLU A 387 -20.92 30.93 -6.27
N PHE A 388 -21.27 29.67 -6.04
CA PHE A 388 -20.45 28.50 -6.29
C PHE A 388 -21.13 27.54 -7.25
N ILE A 389 -20.32 26.89 -8.10
CA ILE A 389 -20.73 25.75 -8.90
C ILE A 389 -20.22 24.46 -8.26
N ALA A 390 -21.00 23.39 -8.36
CA ALA A 390 -20.61 22.05 -7.95
C ALA A 390 -20.75 21.10 -9.13
N LEU A 391 -19.80 20.18 -9.32
CA LEU A 391 -19.81 19.27 -10.46
C LEU A 391 -20.44 17.92 -10.07
N LEU A 392 -21.42 17.47 -10.85
CA LEU A 392 -22.10 16.18 -10.66
C LEU A 392 -22.28 15.47 -12.02
N ASP A 393 -21.75 14.26 -12.13
CA ASP A 393 -22.02 13.42 -13.30
C ASP A 393 -23.45 12.86 -13.26
N HIS A 394 -24.05 12.72 -14.45
CA HIS A 394 -25.47 12.39 -14.61
C HIS A 394 -25.87 10.97 -14.14
N ASP A 395 -24.91 10.14 -13.78
CA ASP A 395 -25.05 8.75 -13.35
C ASP A 395 -24.52 8.49 -11.93
N ASP A 396 -24.03 9.52 -11.25
CA ASP A 396 -23.50 9.46 -9.89
C ASP A 396 -24.47 10.06 -8.86
N GLU A 397 -24.15 9.92 -7.58
CA GLU A 397 -24.98 10.43 -6.47
C GLU A 397 -24.14 11.24 -5.48
N ILE A 398 -24.78 12.19 -4.79
CA ILE A 398 -24.19 12.91 -3.65
C ILE A 398 -24.89 12.54 -2.34
N ALA A 399 -24.13 12.55 -1.25
CA ALA A 399 -24.65 12.27 0.10
C ALA A 399 -25.70 13.32 0.51
N GLU A 400 -26.70 12.96 1.32
CA GLU A 400 -27.83 13.85 1.70
C GLU A 400 -27.42 15.14 2.43
N HIS A 401 -26.24 15.14 3.06
CA HIS A 401 -25.64 16.28 3.75
C HIS A 401 -24.55 16.98 2.94
N ALA A 402 -24.27 16.55 1.70
CA ALA A 402 -23.18 17.08 0.87
C ALA A 402 -23.21 18.61 0.75
N LEU A 403 -24.35 19.16 0.30
CA LEU A 403 -24.47 20.62 0.13
C LEU A 403 -24.47 21.37 1.47
N SER A 404 -24.94 20.75 2.55
CA SER A 404 -24.88 21.34 3.90
C SER A 404 -23.43 21.45 4.39
N SER A 405 -22.62 20.41 4.15
CA SER A 405 -21.19 20.41 4.46
C SER A 405 -20.42 21.43 3.62
N VAL A 406 -20.71 21.51 2.31
CA VAL A 406 -20.12 22.52 1.42
C VAL A 406 -20.47 23.94 1.87
N ALA A 407 -21.75 24.22 2.17
CA ALA A 407 -22.17 25.54 2.63
C ALA A 407 -21.51 25.93 3.96
N ARG A 408 -21.39 24.99 4.91
CA ARG A 408 -20.64 25.21 6.16
C ARG A 408 -19.18 25.56 5.89
N ALA A 409 -18.52 24.85 4.97
CA ALA A 409 -17.13 25.13 4.60
C ALA A 409 -16.97 26.51 3.94
N ILE A 410 -17.89 26.91 3.07
CA ILE A 410 -17.89 28.24 2.44
C ILE A 410 -18.04 29.35 3.48
N VAL A 411 -18.99 29.22 4.40
CA VAL A 411 -19.21 30.23 5.45
C VAL A 411 -18.02 30.31 6.42
N ALA A 412 -17.39 29.17 6.74
CA ALA A 412 -16.20 29.14 7.58
C ALA A 412 -14.95 29.72 6.89
N HIS A 413 -14.89 29.66 5.55
CA HIS A 413 -13.75 30.07 4.75
C HIS A 413 -14.20 30.92 3.55
N PRO A 414 -14.70 32.14 3.77
CA PRO A 414 -15.28 32.98 2.71
C PRO A 414 -14.27 33.38 1.62
N GLN A 415 -12.98 33.35 1.93
CA GLN A 415 -11.88 33.61 1.00
C GLN A 415 -11.57 32.44 0.05
N ALA A 416 -12.14 31.25 0.30
CA ALA A 416 -11.86 30.08 -0.52
C ALA A 416 -12.62 30.09 -1.84
N ASP A 417 -11.95 29.58 -2.87
CA ASP A 417 -12.45 29.56 -4.25
C ASP A 417 -12.65 28.14 -4.77
N MET A 418 -12.05 27.15 -4.11
CA MET A 418 -12.14 25.76 -4.47
C MET A 418 -12.34 24.91 -3.22
N PHE A 419 -13.30 24.00 -3.29
CA PHE A 419 -13.54 22.98 -2.28
C PHE A 419 -13.61 21.61 -2.94
N TYR A 420 -13.14 20.59 -2.23
CA TYR A 420 -13.28 19.20 -2.64
C TYR A 420 -13.57 18.32 -1.43
N SER A 421 -14.19 17.18 -1.65
CA SER A 421 -14.55 16.22 -0.60
C SER A 421 -13.97 14.85 -0.86
N ASP A 422 -13.96 14.00 0.16
CA ASP A 422 -13.77 12.56 -0.04
C ASP A 422 -14.89 11.96 -0.90
N GLU A 423 -14.61 10.78 -1.44
CA GLU A 423 -15.54 10.02 -2.27
C GLU A 423 -15.48 8.53 -1.93
N ASP A 424 -16.53 7.82 -2.31
CA ASP A 424 -16.52 6.36 -2.41
C ASP A 424 -17.02 5.93 -3.78
N LYS A 425 -17.03 4.62 -4.01
CA LYS A 425 -17.57 4.04 -5.23
C LYS A 425 -18.88 3.31 -4.95
N LEU A 426 -19.81 3.48 -5.88
CA LEU A 426 -21.09 2.79 -5.88
C LEU A 426 -21.08 1.66 -6.91
N GLU A 427 -21.26 0.44 -6.42
CA GLU A 427 -21.38 -0.75 -7.25
C GLU A 427 -22.74 -0.80 -7.97
N MET A 428 -22.86 -1.70 -8.95
CA MET A 428 -24.10 -1.87 -9.71
C MET A 428 -25.25 -2.46 -8.88
N ASP A 429 -24.93 -3.06 -7.73
CA ASP A 429 -25.88 -3.58 -6.73
C ASP A 429 -26.14 -2.58 -5.58
N ASP A 430 -25.76 -1.32 -5.76
CA ASP A 430 -25.90 -0.22 -4.79
C ASP A 430 -25.08 -0.37 -3.51
N ARG A 431 -24.14 -1.32 -3.49
CA ARG A 431 -23.17 -1.40 -2.40
C ARG A 431 -22.11 -0.31 -2.56
N HIS A 432 -21.82 0.38 -1.47
CA HIS A 432 -20.70 1.31 -1.38
C HIS A 432 -19.39 0.58 -1.06
N GLY A 433 -18.28 1.03 -1.63
CA GLY A 433 -16.96 0.46 -1.41
C GLY A 433 -15.85 1.34 -1.98
N ASP A 434 -14.60 0.87 -1.89
CA ASP A 434 -13.40 1.59 -2.35
C ASP A 434 -13.38 3.07 -1.95
N PRO A 435 -13.48 3.41 -0.65
CA PRO A 435 -13.42 4.79 -0.22
C PRO A 435 -12.07 5.40 -0.58
N PHE A 436 -12.09 6.66 -1.02
CA PHE A 436 -10.90 7.47 -1.19
C PHE A 436 -10.96 8.66 -0.24
N PHE A 437 -10.37 8.48 0.93
CA PHE A 437 -10.07 9.55 1.88
C PHE A 437 -8.87 10.33 1.35
N LYS A 438 -9.13 11.53 0.83
CA LYS A 438 -8.17 12.38 0.14
C LYS A 438 -7.31 13.11 1.18
N PRO A 439 -6.06 13.45 0.85
CA PRO A 439 -5.26 14.31 1.71
C PRO A 439 -5.80 15.74 1.67
N ASP A 440 -5.36 16.55 2.63
CA ASP A 440 -5.41 18.00 2.50
C ASP A 440 -4.57 18.46 1.29
N TRP A 441 -4.64 19.76 0.97
CA TRP A 441 -4.20 20.26 -0.33
C TRP A 441 -2.71 19.96 -0.59
N ALA A 442 -2.46 19.14 -1.62
CA ALA A 442 -1.14 18.65 -1.99
C ALA A 442 -0.87 18.91 -3.49
N PRO A 443 -0.26 20.06 -3.85
CA PRO A 443 -0.13 20.47 -5.24
C PRO A 443 0.69 19.49 -6.10
N ASP A 444 1.77 18.92 -5.56
CA ASP A 444 2.58 17.94 -6.29
C ASP A 444 1.84 16.62 -6.53
N TYR A 445 0.99 16.21 -5.59
CA TYR A 445 0.13 15.05 -5.79
C TYR A 445 -0.95 15.35 -6.84
N PHE A 446 -1.52 16.55 -6.80
CA PHE A 446 -2.53 16.98 -7.77
C PHE A 446 -2.01 17.00 -9.20
N LEU A 447 -0.73 17.37 -9.41
CA LEU A 447 -0.10 17.30 -10.74
C LEU A 447 0.16 15.88 -11.22
N THR A 448 0.22 14.92 -10.30
CA THR A 448 0.42 13.50 -10.59
C THR A 448 -0.91 12.81 -10.92
N CYS A 449 -2.02 13.23 -10.31
CA CYS A 449 -3.37 12.83 -10.68
C CYS A 449 -4.44 13.82 -10.18
N MET A 450 -5.54 13.92 -10.92
CA MET A 450 -6.75 14.66 -10.52
C MET A 450 -7.44 13.97 -9.34
N TYR A 451 -6.90 14.09 -8.12
CA TYR A 451 -7.46 13.40 -6.95
C TYR A 451 -8.68 14.11 -6.36
N THR A 452 -8.93 15.38 -6.67
CA THR A 452 -10.08 16.11 -6.12
C THR A 452 -11.40 15.63 -6.75
N CYS A 453 -11.36 15.17 -8.02
CA CYS A 453 -12.47 14.59 -8.76
C CYS A 453 -13.79 15.39 -8.58
N HIS A 454 -14.88 14.65 -8.42
CA HIS A 454 -16.19 15.10 -8.00
C HIS A 454 -16.35 14.69 -6.51
N LEU A 455 -17.00 15.44 -5.63
CA LEU A 455 -17.70 16.70 -5.78
C LEU A 455 -16.70 17.88 -5.75
N GLY A 456 -16.26 18.34 -6.91
CA GLY A 456 -15.47 19.57 -7.03
C GLY A 456 -16.40 20.78 -6.99
N VAL A 457 -16.12 21.73 -6.09
CA VAL A 457 -16.89 22.96 -5.93
C VAL A 457 -15.97 24.15 -6.18
N TYR A 458 -16.42 25.08 -7.03
CA TYR A 458 -15.61 26.19 -7.50
C TYR A 458 -16.39 27.50 -7.43
N ARG A 459 -15.73 28.61 -7.15
CA ARG A 459 -16.35 29.93 -7.25
C ARG A 459 -16.78 30.21 -8.69
N THR A 460 -18.07 30.50 -8.89
CA THR A 460 -18.67 30.65 -10.22
C THR A 460 -18.01 31.76 -11.03
N SER A 461 -17.70 32.89 -10.39
CA SER A 461 -17.05 34.04 -11.04
C SER A 461 -15.66 33.67 -11.59
N MET A 462 -14.89 32.88 -10.85
CA MET A 462 -13.56 32.44 -11.25
C MET A 462 -13.63 31.48 -12.45
N ALA A 463 -14.54 30.50 -12.41
CA ALA A 463 -14.75 29.60 -13.54
C ALA A 463 -15.12 30.35 -14.83
N ARG A 464 -16.00 31.37 -14.73
CA ARG A 464 -16.39 32.23 -15.86
C ARG A 464 -15.22 33.07 -16.37
N GLN A 465 -14.50 33.73 -15.47
CA GLN A 465 -13.36 34.58 -15.82
C GLN A 465 -12.26 33.80 -16.54
N LEU A 466 -12.05 32.53 -16.17
CA LEU A 466 -11.03 31.67 -16.76
C LEU A 466 -11.47 30.96 -18.05
N GLY A 467 -12.64 31.32 -18.61
CA GLY A 467 -13.12 30.79 -19.88
C GLY A 467 -13.87 29.45 -19.78
N ALA A 468 -14.38 29.09 -18.60
CA ALA A 468 -15.19 27.91 -18.35
C ALA A 468 -14.51 26.58 -18.77
N PHE A 469 -15.26 25.59 -19.27
CA PHE A 469 -14.73 24.29 -19.71
C PHE A 469 -14.26 24.34 -21.18
N ARG A 470 -13.10 23.74 -21.45
CA ARG A 470 -12.43 23.77 -22.74
C ARG A 470 -12.56 22.44 -23.49
N SER A 471 -13.28 22.42 -24.63
CA SER A 471 -13.57 21.20 -25.38
C SER A 471 -12.34 20.45 -25.91
N GLU A 472 -11.21 21.14 -26.11
CA GLU A 472 -9.94 20.49 -26.46
C GLU A 472 -9.36 19.60 -25.33
N PHE A 473 -9.94 19.71 -24.13
CA PHE A 473 -9.67 18.88 -22.95
C PHE A 473 -10.82 17.93 -22.57
N ASP A 474 -11.80 17.70 -23.45
CA ASP A 474 -12.83 16.67 -23.21
C ASP A 474 -12.17 15.34 -22.79
N THR A 475 -12.71 14.72 -21.73
CA THR A 475 -12.18 13.57 -20.95
C THR A 475 -11.25 13.89 -19.78
N ALA A 476 -10.77 15.14 -19.65
CA ALA A 476 -10.07 15.67 -18.48
C ALA A 476 -10.43 17.16 -18.25
N GLN A 477 -11.63 17.56 -18.66
CA GLN A 477 -12.10 18.94 -18.70
C GLN A 477 -12.25 19.56 -17.30
N ASP A 478 -12.59 18.73 -16.33
CA ASP A 478 -12.65 19.02 -14.90
C ASP A 478 -11.25 19.25 -14.33
N TYR A 479 -10.29 18.40 -14.67
CA TYR A 479 -8.88 18.56 -14.29
C TYR A 479 -8.29 19.84 -14.87
N ASP A 480 -8.56 20.12 -16.15
CA ASP A 480 -8.16 21.37 -16.80
C ASP A 480 -8.71 22.63 -16.10
N LEU A 481 -10.00 22.63 -15.76
CA LEU A 481 -10.61 23.75 -15.04
C LEU A 481 -10.00 23.93 -13.66
N ALA A 482 -9.86 22.84 -12.90
CA ALA A 482 -9.26 22.86 -11.57
C ALA A 482 -7.83 23.42 -11.63
N LEU A 483 -7.00 22.92 -12.53
CA LEU A 483 -5.62 23.40 -12.73
C LEU A 483 -5.57 24.90 -13.07
N ARG A 484 -6.47 25.40 -13.92
CA ARG A 484 -6.52 26.84 -14.23
C ARG A 484 -6.92 27.69 -13.04
N ILE A 485 -7.85 27.21 -12.22
CA ILE A 485 -8.26 27.86 -10.97
C ILE A 485 -7.09 27.89 -9.98
N ILE A 486 -6.40 26.76 -9.79
CA ILE A 486 -5.23 26.66 -8.92
C ILE A 486 -4.11 27.60 -9.38
N ALA A 487 -3.83 27.64 -10.68
CA ALA A 487 -2.83 28.55 -11.23
C ALA A 487 -3.19 30.02 -10.99
N GLN A 488 -4.48 30.39 -11.10
CA GLN A 488 -4.95 31.73 -10.79
C GLN A 488 -4.74 32.06 -9.30
N ILE A 489 -5.12 31.13 -8.41
CA ILE A 489 -4.92 31.27 -6.96
C ILE A 489 -3.43 31.49 -6.63
N GLN A 490 -2.55 30.63 -7.16
CA GLN A 490 -1.10 30.72 -6.91
C GLN A 490 -0.50 32.02 -7.44
N ASN A 491 -0.89 32.46 -8.64
CA ASN A 491 -0.40 33.70 -9.22
C ASN A 491 -0.84 34.92 -8.36
N GLU A 492 -2.09 34.92 -7.89
CA GLU A 492 -2.59 35.98 -7.00
C GLU A 492 -1.93 35.95 -5.61
N GLU A 493 -1.69 34.78 -5.04
CA GLU A 493 -1.00 34.61 -3.75
C GLU A 493 0.48 35.02 -3.85
N ARG A 494 1.17 34.62 -4.92
CA ARG A 494 2.55 35.03 -5.19
C ARG A 494 2.67 36.55 -5.35
N ALA A 495 1.74 37.18 -6.05
CA ALA A 495 1.72 38.64 -6.23
C ALA A 495 1.54 39.39 -4.90
N LYS A 496 0.86 38.79 -3.91
CA LYS A 496 0.65 39.40 -2.58
C LYS A 496 1.78 39.11 -1.59
N ASN A 497 2.33 37.90 -1.60
CA ASN A 497 3.17 37.39 -0.51
C ASN A 497 4.65 37.21 -0.87
N GLY A 498 5.07 37.46 -2.12
CA GLY A 498 6.49 37.45 -2.53
C GLY A 498 7.13 36.06 -2.68
N SER A 499 6.89 35.12 -1.76
CA SER A 499 7.25 33.70 -1.89
C SER A 499 6.16 32.78 -1.33
N GLY A 500 5.61 31.92 -2.18
CA GLY A 500 4.39 31.12 -1.94
C GLY A 500 4.56 29.84 -1.11
N SER A 501 5.33 29.87 -0.03
CA SER A 501 5.64 28.67 0.78
C SER A 501 4.63 28.39 1.90
N GLY A 502 3.35 28.76 1.72
CA GLY A 502 2.29 28.55 2.70
C GLY A 502 1.14 27.74 2.12
N GLU A 503 0.49 26.92 2.95
CA GLU A 503 -0.72 26.19 2.55
C GLU A 503 -1.80 27.18 2.11
N SER A 504 -2.26 27.05 0.85
CA SER A 504 -3.23 27.97 0.27
C SER A 504 -4.51 27.95 1.10
N GLN A 505 -4.86 29.10 1.66
CA GLN A 505 -6.10 29.25 2.43
C GLN A 505 -7.34 29.32 1.53
N ARG A 506 -7.13 29.27 0.20
CA ARG A 506 -8.18 29.43 -0.83
C ARG A 506 -8.65 28.10 -1.43
N ILE A 507 -7.97 27.01 -1.11
CA ILE A 507 -8.35 25.65 -1.50
C ILE A 507 -8.63 24.87 -0.21
N ARG A 508 -9.80 24.24 -0.12
CA ARG A 508 -10.24 23.56 1.11
C ARG A 508 -10.70 22.15 0.87
N HIS A 509 -10.19 21.25 1.69
CA HIS A 509 -10.68 19.88 1.78
C HIS A 509 -11.83 19.80 2.79
N ILE A 510 -12.88 19.06 2.44
CA ILE A 510 -13.97 18.66 3.33
C ILE A 510 -13.79 17.15 3.60
N PRO A 511 -13.23 16.74 4.74
CA PRO A 511 -12.86 15.35 5.03
C PRO A 511 -14.09 14.51 5.42
N ASP A 512 -15.00 14.35 4.47
CA ASP A 512 -16.19 13.53 4.57
C ASP A 512 -16.58 12.99 3.19
N VAL A 513 -17.17 11.80 3.15
CA VAL A 513 -17.57 11.15 1.90
C VAL A 513 -18.87 11.77 1.40
N LEU A 514 -18.77 12.71 0.46
CA LEU A 514 -19.92 13.47 -0.05
C LEU A 514 -20.31 13.10 -1.48
N TYR A 515 -19.49 12.31 -2.17
CA TYR A 515 -19.71 11.87 -3.54
C TYR A 515 -19.63 10.35 -3.66
N HIS A 516 -20.53 9.77 -4.48
CA HIS A 516 -20.65 8.33 -4.70
C HIS A 516 -20.47 8.03 -6.19
N TRP A 517 -19.26 7.61 -6.58
CA TRP A 517 -18.87 7.41 -7.97
C TRP A 517 -19.27 6.02 -8.47
N ARG A 518 -20.18 5.95 -9.44
CA ARG A 518 -20.72 4.69 -9.94
C ARG A 518 -19.75 3.95 -10.86
N LYS A 519 -19.57 2.66 -10.60
CA LYS A 519 -18.78 1.75 -11.46
C LYS A 519 -19.61 1.21 -12.63
N LEU A 520 -19.75 2.00 -13.70
CA LEU A 520 -20.32 1.51 -14.95
C LEU A 520 -19.28 0.79 -15.83
N PRO A 521 -19.66 -0.26 -16.61
CA PRO A 521 -18.76 -0.88 -17.59
C PRO A 521 -18.19 0.14 -18.59
N GLY A 522 -16.86 0.29 -18.61
CA GLY A 522 -16.16 1.28 -19.46
C GLY A 522 -15.90 2.63 -18.80
N SER A 523 -16.27 2.78 -17.52
CA SER A 523 -15.90 3.92 -16.67
C SER A 523 -14.46 3.83 -16.18
N THR A 524 -13.81 4.98 -16.00
CA THR A 524 -12.52 5.10 -15.29
C THR A 524 -12.64 4.69 -13.82
N ALA A 525 -13.84 4.73 -13.23
CA ALA A 525 -14.11 4.22 -11.88
C ALA A 525 -13.81 2.72 -11.74
N THR A 526 -13.97 1.96 -12.85
CA THR A 526 -13.73 0.51 -12.92
C THR A 526 -12.31 0.18 -13.37
N ASP A 527 -11.75 0.94 -14.33
CA ASP A 527 -10.41 0.69 -14.87
C ASP A 527 -9.81 1.96 -15.48
N HIS A 528 -8.69 2.45 -14.92
CA HIS A 528 -7.96 3.62 -15.43
C HIS A 528 -7.42 3.42 -16.86
N THR A 529 -7.31 2.17 -17.34
CA THR A 529 -6.89 1.85 -18.73
C THR A 529 -8.03 1.90 -19.74
N ALA A 530 -9.28 2.06 -19.29
CA ALA A 530 -10.45 2.04 -20.16
C ALA A 530 -10.46 3.19 -21.19
N LYS A 531 -9.76 4.31 -20.93
CA LYS A 531 -9.75 5.51 -21.79
C LYS A 531 -8.33 6.07 -21.99
N PRO A 532 -7.51 5.52 -22.91
CA PRO A 532 -6.16 6.03 -23.20
C PRO A 532 -6.11 7.53 -23.57
N LYS A 533 -7.18 8.05 -24.21
CA LYS A 533 -7.32 9.46 -24.57
C LYS A 533 -7.38 10.38 -23.33
N ALA A 534 -7.96 9.91 -22.22
CA ALA A 534 -8.05 10.68 -20.98
C ALA A 534 -6.66 10.95 -20.39
N ALA A 535 -5.78 9.94 -20.38
CA ALA A 535 -4.42 10.08 -19.90
C ALA A 535 -3.62 11.15 -20.69
N LEU A 536 -3.69 11.10 -22.03
CA LEU A 536 -3.03 12.11 -22.89
C LEU A 536 -3.60 13.51 -22.68
N THR A 537 -4.90 13.61 -22.48
CA THR A 537 -5.58 14.91 -22.26
C THR A 537 -5.22 15.49 -20.89
N ALA A 538 -5.11 14.66 -19.86
CA ALA A 538 -4.64 15.05 -18.53
C ALA A 538 -3.17 15.54 -18.55
N ILE A 539 -2.28 14.85 -19.29
CA ILE A 539 -0.90 15.31 -19.51
C ILE A 539 -0.88 16.70 -20.14
N ARG A 540 -1.68 16.92 -21.19
CA ARG A 540 -1.80 18.24 -21.85
C ARG A 540 -2.34 19.31 -20.90
N ALA A 541 -3.32 18.99 -20.05
CA ALA A 541 -3.88 19.92 -19.07
C ALA A 541 -2.82 20.34 -18.05
N ALA A 542 -2.09 19.38 -17.47
CA ALA A 542 -0.99 19.63 -16.55
C ALA A 542 0.17 20.40 -17.22
N GLN A 543 0.47 20.14 -18.50
CA GLN A 543 1.46 20.92 -19.25
C GLN A 543 1.03 22.38 -19.40
N SER A 544 -0.24 22.61 -19.76
CA SER A 544 -0.82 23.95 -19.86
C SER A 544 -0.81 24.70 -18.52
N TYR A 545 -0.91 23.97 -17.40
CA TYR A 545 -0.73 24.52 -16.06
C TYR A 545 0.70 25.01 -15.82
N LEU A 546 1.73 24.20 -16.11
CA LEU A 546 3.13 24.57 -15.93
C LEU A 546 3.48 25.87 -16.68
N GLU A 547 3.00 25.98 -17.92
CA GLU A 547 3.12 27.19 -18.74
C GLU A 547 2.47 28.41 -18.07
N ARG A 548 1.26 28.25 -17.51
CA ARG A 548 0.49 29.33 -16.88
C ARG A 548 1.12 29.83 -15.58
N VAL A 549 1.77 28.95 -14.81
CA VAL A 549 2.49 29.32 -13.58
C VAL A 549 3.95 29.69 -13.84
N HIS A 550 4.37 29.74 -15.11
CA HIS A 550 5.74 30.03 -15.55
C HIS A 550 6.77 29.14 -14.86
N ARG A 551 6.45 27.84 -14.71
CA ARG A 551 7.34 26.83 -14.12
C ARG A 551 7.85 25.92 -15.24
N PRO A 552 9.09 26.11 -15.71
CA PRO A 552 9.61 25.33 -16.84
C PRO A 552 9.70 23.84 -16.48
N GLY A 553 9.22 22.99 -17.37
CA GLY A 553 9.18 21.56 -17.18
C GLY A 553 8.29 20.86 -18.19
N VAL A 554 8.33 19.53 -18.17
CA VAL A 554 7.51 18.67 -19.02
C VAL A 554 6.69 17.70 -18.18
N ILE A 555 5.47 17.42 -18.63
CA ILE A 555 4.62 16.37 -18.06
C ILE A 555 4.77 15.11 -18.90
N GLU A 556 5.12 14.01 -18.26
CA GLU A 556 5.29 12.70 -18.85
C GLU A 556 4.23 11.72 -18.35
N GLN A 557 4.12 10.58 -19.02
CA GLN A 557 3.33 9.46 -18.51
C GLN A 557 3.98 8.91 -17.23
N GLY A 558 3.19 8.81 -16.17
CA GLY A 558 3.63 8.25 -14.89
C GLY A 558 3.86 6.73 -14.94
N PRO A 559 4.38 6.15 -13.85
CA PRO A 559 4.73 4.72 -13.77
C PRO A 559 3.51 3.78 -13.86
N SER A 560 2.30 4.31 -13.67
CA SER A 560 1.04 3.58 -13.77
C SER A 560 0.07 4.29 -14.70
N PRO A 561 -0.81 3.57 -15.41
CA PRO A 561 -1.86 4.17 -16.23
C PRO A 561 -2.72 5.15 -15.42
N GLY A 562 -2.97 6.33 -15.99
CA GLY A 562 -3.74 7.39 -15.35
C GLY A 562 -2.93 8.35 -14.47
N LEU A 563 -1.69 8.01 -14.11
CA LEU A 563 -0.78 8.93 -13.41
C LEU A 563 0.08 9.73 -14.41
N GLN A 564 0.38 10.97 -14.04
CA GLN A 564 1.34 11.83 -14.69
C GLN A 564 2.65 11.86 -13.89
N ARG A 565 3.76 12.22 -14.54
CA ARG A 565 5.02 12.54 -13.87
C ARG A 565 5.45 13.92 -14.30
N VAL A 566 5.71 14.78 -13.34
CA VAL A 566 6.28 16.11 -13.60
C VAL A 566 7.80 15.99 -13.66
N ARG A 567 8.41 16.64 -14.66
CA ARG A 567 9.87 16.78 -14.81
C ARG A 567 10.19 18.25 -14.95
N TYR A 568 10.55 18.88 -13.84
CA TYR A 568 10.93 20.29 -13.87
C TYR A 568 12.24 20.49 -14.63
N GLN A 569 12.42 21.66 -15.23
CA GLN A 569 13.72 22.03 -15.78
C GLN A 569 14.64 22.42 -14.63
N ILE A 570 15.83 21.84 -14.59
CA ILE A 570 16.88 22.27 -13.68
C ILE A 570 17.44 23.61 -14.19
N LEU A 571 17.45 24.63 -13.33
CA LEU A 571 17.98 25.95 -13.62
C LEU A 571 19.48 25.98 -13.35
N GLY A 572 20.26 26.35 -14.37
CA GLY A 572 21.72 26.42 -14.28
C GLY A 572 22.37 25.06 -13.98
N GLU A 573 23.57 25.11 -13.41
CA GLU A 573 24.32 23.93 -12.99
C GLU A 573 24.70 24.10 -11.51
N PRO A 574 23.75 24.08 -10.56
CA PRO A 574 24.06 24.29 -9.16
C PRO A 574 24.99 23.21 -8.63
N LYS A 575 25.88 23.60 -7.72
CA LYS A 575 26.78 22.66 -7.05
C LYS A 575 26.01 21.96 -5.92
N VAL A 576 26.07 20.63 -5.87
CA VAL A 576 25.47 19.84 -4.78
C VAL A 576 26.55 19.35 -3.83
N SER A 577 26.43 19.68 -2.55
CA SER A 577 27.31 19.16 -1.50
C SER A 577 26.67 17.95 -0.83
N ILE A 578 27.26 16.78 -1.06
CA ILE A 578 26.82 15.52 -0.46
C ILE A 578 27.56 15.33 0.85
N VAL A 579 26.86 15.40 1.98
CA VAL A 579 27.44 15.20 3.32
C VAL A 579 27.16 13.79 3.79
N ILE A 580 28.24 13.05 4.07
CA ILE A 580 28.19 11.65 4.49
C ILE A 580 28.96 11.47 5.82
N PRO A 581 28.28 11.33 6.96
CA PRO A 581 28.94 10.97 8.20
C PRO A 581 29.29 9.48 8.15
N SER A 582 30.52 9.14 8.56
CA SER A 582 30.95 7.75 8.58
C SER A 582 31.80 7.44 9.81
N ALA A 583 31.84 6.14 10.13
CA ALA A 583 32.75 5.54 11.11
C ALA A 583 33.72 4.53 10.43
N GLY A 584 33.78 4.50 9.09
CA GLY A 584 34.72 3.67 8.34
C GLY A 584 34.52 2.15 8.51
N ARG A 585 33.30 1.71 8.85
CA ARG A 585 33.00 0.30 9.12
C ARG A 585 33.20 -0.57 7.88
N SER A 586 33.87 -1.70 8.06
CA SER A 586 34.06 -2.72 7.04
C SER A 586 32.85 -3.66 6.96
N THR A 587 32.57 -4.17 5.77
CA THR A 587 31.45 -5.05 5.46
C THR A 587 31.75 -5.92 4.23
N THR A 588 30.87 -6.87 3.92
CA THR A 588 30.92 -7.66 2.69
C THR A 588 29.68 -7.38 1.87
N ILE A 589 29.83 -6.77 0.70
CA ILE A 589 28.73 -6.45 -0.21
C ILE A 589 28.87 -7.33 -1.45
N ARG A 590 27.84 -8.13 -1.75
CA ARG A 590 27.82 -9.06 -2.89
C ARG A 590 29.07 -9.96 -2.97
N GLY A 591 29.56 -10.42 -1.82
CA GLY A 591 30.73 -11.31 -1.71
C GLY A 591 32.10 -10.61 -1.77
N GLN A 592 32.13 -9.28 -1.85
CA GLN A 592 33.37 -8.51 -1.86
C GLN A 592 33.55 -7.75 -0.54
N ALA A 593 34.70 -7.94 0.11
CA ALA A 593 35.06 -7.19 1.31
C ALA A 593 35.32 -5.71 0.93
N THR A 594 34.65 -4.79 1.61
CA THR A 594 34.73 -3.36 1.35
C THR A 594 34.37 -2.57 2.62
N THR A 595 34.39 -1.24 2.56
CA THR A 595 33.82 -0.38 3.61
C THR A 595 32.50 0.19 3.14
N PHE A 596 31.58 0.48 4.06
CA PHE A 596 30.30 1.11 3.70
C PHE A 596 30.55 2.41 2.92
N ILE A 597 31.36 3.31 3.48
CA ILE A 597 31.66 4.59 2.84
C ILE A 597 32.39 4.43 1.50
N GLY A 598 33.36 3.53 1.38
CA GLY A 598 34.07 3.31 0.12
C GLY A 598 33.14 2.80 -0.98
N HIS A 599 32.23 1.88 -0.65
CA HIS A 599 31.20 1.40 -1.59
C HIS A 599 30.20 2.49 -1.98
N CYS A 600 29.70 3.26 -0.99
CA CYS A 600 28.77 4.35 -1.21
C CYS A 600 29.37 5.40 -2.16
N VAL A 601 30.57 5.91 -1.86
CA VAL A 601 31.28 6.92 -2.68
C VAL A 601 31.56 6.41 -4.08
N ARG A 602 32.04 5.16 -4.24
CA ARG A 602 32.20 4.53 -5.57
C ARG A 602 30.89 4.53 -6.34
N SER A 603 29.80 4.09 -5.72
CA SER A 603 28.50 4.02 -6.39
C SER A 603 28.02 5.40 -6.86
N ILE A 604 28.27 6.45 -6.08
CA ILE A 604 27.95 7.83 -6.46
C ILE A 604 28.79 8.26 -7.66
N ARG A 605 30.11 8.05 -7.62
CA ARG A 605 31.04 8.44 -8.71
C ARG A 605 30.78 7.69 -10.02
N GLU A 606 30.51 6.39 -9.93
CA GLU A 606 30.32 5.53 -11.10
C GLU A 606 28.96 5.71 -11.76
N LYS A 607 27.90 5.91 -10.96
CA LYS A 607 26.52 5.86 -11.47
C LYS A 607 25.87 7.22 -11.68
N SER A 608 26.29 8.28 -10.98
CA SER A 608 25.58 9.57 -11.05
C SER A 608 25.81 10.29 -12.38
N THR A 609 24.73 10.78 -13.00
CA THR A 609 24.80 11.56 -14.24
C THR A 609 25.08 13.04 -14.00
N TRP A 610 24.55 13.64 -12.93
CA TRP A 610 24.91 15.00 -12.52
C TRP A 610 26.40 15.07 -12.17
N LYS A 611 27.11 16.09 -12.68
CA LYS A 611 28.58 16.21 -12.51
C LYS A 611 29.01 17.31 -11.56
N ASN A 612 28.19 18.33 -11.33
CA ASN A 612 28.54 19.42 -10.44
C ASN A 612 28.17 19.07 -8.98
N TYR A 613 28.97 18.21 -8.36
CA TYR A 613 28.80 17.85 -6.96
C TYR A 613 30.14 17.60 -6.26
N GLU A 614 30.16 17.81 -4.96
CA GLU A 614 31.26 17.43 -4.07
C GLU A 614 30.75 16.44 -3.02
N ILE A 615 31.67 15.67 -2.44
CA ILE A 615 31.38 14.71 -1.38
C ILE A 615 32.21 15.08 -0.16
N LEU A 616 31.54 15.37 0.95
CA LEU A 616 32.15 15.62 2.25
C LEU A 616 31.93 14.41 3.14
N VAL A 617 33.02 13.76 3.56
CA VAL A 617 32.95 12.66 4.54
C VAL A 617 33.34 13.18 5.90
N VAL A 618 32.41 13.05 6.86
CA VAL A 618 32.60 13.52 8.23
C VAL A 618 32.92 12.34 9.15
N ASP A 619 34.17 12.21 9.56
CA ASP A 619 34.69 11.09 10.35
C ASP A 619 35.23 11.53 11.71
N ASN A 620 35.50 10.60 12.61
CA ASN A 620 36.03 10.90 13.95
C ASN A 620 37.57 11.02 13.97
N ASN A 621 38.21 11.13 12.81
CA ASN A 621 39.65 11.03 12.61
C ASN A 621 40.23 9.68 13.06
N ASP A 622 39.43 8.62 12.94
CA ASP A 622 39.73 7.26 13.39
C ASP A 622 39.74 6.24 12.23
N MET A 623 39.57 6.71 10.99
CA MET A 623 39.66 5.86 9.80
C MET A 623 41.07 5.31 9.57
N SER A 624 41.16 4.07 9.07
CA SER A 624 42.46 3.45 8.75
C SER A 624 43.19 4.21 7.61
N PRO A 625 44.53 4.24 7.59
CA PRO A 625 45.28 4.94 6.53
C PRO A 625 44.94 4.46 5.11
N GLY A 626 44.62 3.17 4.97
CA GLY A 626 44.18 2.60 3.68
C GLY A 626 42.85 3.17 3.21
N LEU A 627 41.89 3.31 4.12
CA LEU A 627 40.59 3.92 3.82
C LEU A 627 40.72 5.43 3.55
N GLN A 628 41.55 6.13 4.32
CA GLN A 628 41.82 7.54 4.07
C GLN A 628 42.36 7.76 2.65
N LYS A 629 43.34 6.95 2.23
CA LYS A 629 43.89 6.99 0.87
C LYS A 629 42.84 6.65 -0.18
N GLU A 630 42.02 5.61 0.04
CA GLU A 630 40.92 5.24 -0.86
C GLU A 630 39.94 6.40 -1.08
N LEU A 631 39.57 7.12 0.00
CA LEU A 631 38.66 8.27 -0.10
C LEU A 631 39.32 9.49 -0.78
N ASP A 632 40.61 9.72 -0.51
CA ASP A 632 41.38 10.78 -1.18
C ASP A 632 41.48 10.51 -2.69
N ASP A 633 41.74 9.26 -3.10
CA ASP A 633 41.77 8.83 -4.51
C ASP A 633 40.40 8.97 -5.20
N LEU A 634 39.30 8.85 -4.43
CA LEU A 634 37.93 9.08 -4.90
C LEU A 634 37.52 10.57 -4.92
N GLY A 635 38.43 11.47 -4.55
CA GLY A 635 38.23 12.92 -4.55
C GLY A 635 37.19 13.38 -3.53
N VAL A 636 37.20 12.78 -2.33
CA VAL A 636 36.35 13.17 -1.20
C VAL A 636 37.04 14.26 -0.37
N VAL A 637 36.27 15.23 0.11
CA VAL A 637 36.72 16.19 1.13
C VAL A 637 36.49 15.57 2.51
N ARG A 638 37.56 15.27 3.24
CA ARG A 638 37.46 14.72 4.60
C ARG A 638 37.32 15.83 5.63
N VAL A 639 36.39 15.67 6.56
CA VAL A 639 36.09 16.63 7.63
C VAL A 639 36.15 15.92 8.98
N SER A 640 37.13 16.27 9.82
CA SER A 640 37.31 15.62 11.12
C SER A 640 36.37 16.19 12.18
N PHE A 641 35.66 15.30 12.87
CA PHE A 641 34.78 15.58 14.00
C PHE A 641 35.41 15.05 15.29
N THR A 642 35.84 15.96 16.18
CA THR A 642 36.68 15.62 17.34
C THR A 642 35.92 15.25 18.61
N ALA A 643 34.59 15.36 18.61
CA ALA A 643 33.73 15.03 19.75
C ALA A 643 33.20 13.58 19.66
N PRO A 644 32.66 13.00 20.75
CA PRO A 644 32.02 11.68 20.73
C PRO A 644 30.97 11.58 19.61
N PHE A 645 30.86 10.40 18.99
CA PHE A 645 30.00 10.17 17.84
C PHE A 645 28.59 10.77 18.04
N ASN A 646 28.19 11.65 17.12
CA ASN A 646 26.86 12.22 17.05
C ASN A 646 26.50 12.49 15.59
N LEU A 647 25.48 11.79 15.08
CA LEU A 647 25.11 11.85 13.67
C LEU A 647 24.73 13.26 13.23
N SER A 648 23.83 13.91 13.97
CA SER A 648 23.34 15.26 13.66
C SER A 648 24.44 16.31 13.74
N ALA A 649 25.33 16.23 14.73
CA ALA A 649 26.47 17.15 14.85
C ALA A 649 27.47 16.98 13.70
N LYS A 650 27.71 15.75 13.25
CA LYS A 650 28.51 15.47 12.06
C LYS A 650 27.86 16.04 10.79
N MET A 651 26.56 15.81 10.59
CA MET A 651 25.82 16.37 9.47
C MET A 651 25.90 17.91 9.46
N ASN A 652 25.69 18.55 10.61
CA ASN A 652 25.80 20.01 10.76
C ASN A 652 27.22 20.50 10.44
N LEU A 653 28.25 19.81 10.92
CA LEU A 653 29.64 20.18 10.61
C LEU A 653 29.93 20.06 9.11
N GLY A 654 29.49 18.97 8.48
CA GLY A 654 29.61 18.81 7.03
C GLY A 654 28.87 19.90 6.26
N ALA A 655 27.66 20.26 6.69
CA ALA A 655 26.88 21.34 6.10
C ALA A 655 27.57 22.71 6.23
N ILE A 656 28.25 22.99 7.35
CA ILE A 656 29.03 24.23 7.54
C ILE A 656 30.25 24.28 6.61
N LYS A 657 30.80 23.12 6.21
CA LYS A 657 31.97 23.00 5.35
C LYS A 657 31.63 22.85 3.86
N ALA A 658 30.36 22.65 3.55
CA ALA A 658 29.85 22.54 2.19
C ALA A 658 29.99 23.88 1.45
N ASP A 659 30.27 23.79 0.14
CA ASP A 659 30.43 24.92 -0.78
C ASP A 659 29.35 24.92 -1.89
N GLY A 660 28.40 23.98 -1.83
CA GLY A 660 27.32 23.83 -2.80
C GLY A 660 26.10 24.68 -2.50
N ASP A 661 25.38 25.03 -3.55
CA ASP A 661 24.09 25.73 -3.49
C ASP A 661 23.00 24.86 -2.84
N PHE A 662 23.12 23.53 -2.98
CA PHE A 662 22.22 22.55 -2.39
C PHE A 662 22.96 21.57 -1.51
N LEU A 663 22.32 21.22 -0.39
CA LEU A 663 22.84 20.24 0.55
C LEU A 663 22.09 18.92 0.40
N LEU A 664 22.82 17.82 0.26
CA LEU A 664 22.29 16.46 0.22
C LEU A 664 22.87 15.67 1.39
N LEU A 665 22.02 15.34 2.35
CA LEU A 665 22.39 14.53 3.52
C LEU A 665 22.23 13.05 3.21
N LEU A 666 23.28 12.27 3.44
CA LEU A 666 23.35 10.88 3.02
C LEU A 666 24.02 10.00 4.07
N ASN A 667 23.55 8.78 4.28
CA ASN A 667 24.25 7.82 5.13
C ASN A 667 25.34 7.09 4.33
N ASP A 668 26.32 6.51 5.03
CA ASP A 668 27.43 5.78 4.39
C ASP A 668 27.04 4.35 3.95
N ASP A 669 25.89 3.84 4.38
CA ASP A 669 25.40 2.47 4.13
C ASP A 669 24.45 2.35 2.93
N ILE A 670 24.43 3.33 2.03
CA ILE A 670 23.57 3.34 0.85
C ILE A 670 24.32 3.02 -0.45
N GLU A 671 23.56 2.69 -1.50
CA GLU A 671 24.06 2.49 -2.87
C GLU A 671 23.17 3.23 -3.86
N VAL A 672 23.76 3.94 -4.82
CA VAL A 672 23.00 4.54 -5.93
C VAL A 672 22.41 3.45 -6.83
N ILE A 673 21.09 3.50 -7.06
CA ILE A 673 20.35 2.56 -7.93
C ILE A 673 19.79 3.20 -9.20
N SER A 674 19.70 4.53 -9.26
CA SER A 674 19.19 5.29 -10.40
C SER A 674 20.21 6.38 -10.77
N PRO A 675 20.73 6.42 -12.01
CA PRO A 675 21.79 7.36 -12.39
C PRO A 675 21.45 8.83 -12.20
N ASP A 676 20.18 9.18 -12.40
CA ASP A 676 19.65 10.54 -12.50
C ASP A 676 19.05 11.07 -11.19
N TRP A 677 19.39 10.43 -10.06
CA TRP A 677 18.81 10.69 -8.74
C TRP A 677 19.05 12.11 -8.20
N ILE A 678 20.23 12.70 -8.45
CA ILE A 678 20.56 14.08 -8.04
C ILE A 678 19.69 15.05 -8.83
N GLU A 679 19.58 14.85 -10.14
CA GLU A 679 18.72 15.67 -11.00
C GLU A 679 17.27 15.61 -10.54
N ARG A 680 16.74 14.43 -10.18
CA ARG A 680 15.38 14.30 -9.65
C ARG A 680 15.16 15.12 -8.37
N MET A 681 16.15 15.17 -7.49
CA MET A 681 16.03 15.99 -6.27
C MET A 681 16.16 17.48 -6.58
N LEU A 682 17.07 17.88 -7.47
CA LEU A 682 17.23 19.28 -7.89
C LEU A 682 15.97 19.83 -8.57
N GLU A 683 15.28 19.01 -9.38
CA GLU A 683 14.01 19.38 -10.01
C GLU A 683 12.97 19.91 -9.01
N HIS A 684 12.94 19.36 -7.79
CA HIS A 684 12.02 19.80 -6.74
C HIS A 684 12.65 20.84 -5.83
N ALA A 685 13.93 20.67 -5.44
CA ALA A 685 14.60 21.54 -4.47
C ALA A 685 14.74 22.99 -4.95
N GLN A 686 14.83 23.22 -6.26
CA GLN A 686 14.92 24.57 -6.83
C GLN A 686 13.62 25.37 -6.76
N TRP A 687 12.51 24.73 -6.37
CA TRP A 687 11.17 25.29 -6.50
C TRP A 687 10.33 25.00 -5.25
N PRO A 688 10.57 25.72 -4.14
CA PRO A 688 9.90 25.53 -2.85
C PRO A 688 8.43 25.96 -2.85
#